data_AF-A0A3G6J5T0-F1
#
_entry.id   AF-A0A3G6J5T0-F1
#
_cell.length_a   1.000
_cell.length_b   1.000
_cell.length_c   1.000
_cell.angle_alpha   90.00
_cell.angle_beta   90.00
_cell.angle_gamma   90.00
#
_symmetry.space_group_name_H-M   'P 1'
#
loop_
_entity.id
_entity.type
_entity.pdbx_description
1 polymer ?
#
loop_
_entity_poly.entity_id
_entity_poly.type
_entity_poly.pdbx_seq_one_letter_code
_entity_poly.pdbx_strand_id
1 'polypeptide(L)'
;MNPGLFRKLGITSLQGLRAVPVTLTLVAVMWLLFAMETAQKNPTETLFGFLPDDAIASADWITAGLTAGTLVNMVWSTLAALVFATAAEVKLGSKRFILAAFVMSALSMPIGMLAAHVVEAIGMNQWGTDLLRDAVLTPIGWIFGAAAVASASMGVVWSRRVRVALVTITVALIAFSGTMTDFVALAAVVLGLLIGKMQLGGQSYAKLPKKALRSSLREGRLLVGVALFGVALGPAIVAMSPDGHSPLTLVSSMMWTPALVQQYLERSCVQGGEIQACHEAIQAASDNAVAAMVAALVPLMLQAVLSFGLAKGRRVAWWMSLALQIGTIAILLLQLESFSADIDDATVLGLNVFWLLVPWLASIVLLLVTRRWFFVDVDKRGWRAFWIKVAALGLVSATFVVVAFLVATPDTAFSTAFGHAISKLPEHFVPLSSGWMGDSPTRVMGHRATVISLWAANLFWFGLAIATWQLISTVPDAASAQGRRRMLAMLEEGSGDHLSWMTLWQNNRYWFSDDPSVPGAVAYQVRKGIAVTVGEPVCGPLPALEESEEAHGHELAPAPEQHRLQLARAFALFAHQQGWQVAWYSVREEFALELDADGFKRLHVAEESIMNCENTEFKGKKFQNIRTARNRAGKEGVSTVWGSWEEIGPELQRKVEELSEAWVAEKALPEMGFTLGTLEELRVEGTMLLLAVDDEGTLHGVTSWLPVYEQGHLVGFTLDFMRRNARGFRPVIEFLLAEATVRAKEAGCSWISLSGAPLAPSKQAGDSTDALGQLLNLVGEMIEPLYGFRSLAFSKNKFHPEHQGWYLCYNDELALPSIGLAVTQCYLPQMKVEDASNVMKTWWASKA
;
A
#
# COMPACT_ATOMS: atom_id res chain seq x y z
N MET A 1 -4.07 4.37 -15.10
CA MET A 1 -4.80 5.00 -13.97
C MET A 1 -5.92 4.07 -13.54
N ASN A 2 -6.03 3.75 -12.25
CA ASN A 2 -7.12 2.90 -11.75
C ASN A 2 -8.44 3.69 -11.85
N PRO A 3 -9.43 3.30 -12.67
CA PRO A 3 -10.73 3.96 -12.74
C PRO A 3 -11.48 3.98 -11.39
N GLY A 4 -10.96 3.25 -10.39
CA GLY A 4 -11.40 3.32 -9.01
C GLY A 4 -11.17 4.65 -8.29
N LEU A 5 -10.25 5.54 -8.68
CA LEU A 5 -10.02 6.78 -7.90
C LEU A 5 -11.22 7.74 -7.99
N PHE A 6 -11.77 7.93 -9.20
CA PHE A 6 -12.94 8.78 -9.44
C PHE A 6 -14.25 8.12 -9.01
N ARG A 7 -14.36 6.79 -9.15
CA ARG A 7 -15.52 6.03 -8.68
C ARG A 7 -15.57 5.97 -7.13
N LYS A 8 -14.41 6.00 -6.45
CA LYS A 8 -14.29 5.97 -4.98
C LYS A 8 -14.42 7.34 -4.30
N LEU A 9 -14.33 8.44 -5.06
CA LEU A 9 -14.63 9.80 -4.58
C LEU A 9 -16.11 10.20 -4.80
N GLY A 10 -16.92 9.33 -5.41
CA GLY A 10 -18.34 9.57 -5.66
C GLY A 10 -18.64 10.54 -6.83
N ILE A 11 -17.63 11.06 -7.52
CA ILE A 11 -17.77 12.18 -8.48
C ILE A 11 -18.33 11.73 -9.86
N THR A 12 -18.45 10.44 -10.13
CA THR A 12 -18.98 9.95 -11.43
C THR A 12 -20.51 9.93 -11.51
N SER A 13 -21.24 10.35 -10.46
CA SER A 13 -22.70 10.54 -10.52
C SER A 13 -23.06 12.01 -10.31
N LEU A 14 -24.20 12.44 -10.84
CA LEU A 14 -24.79 13.76 -10.56
C LEU A 14 -24.94 14.05 -9.04
N GLN A 15 -24.90 13.03 -8.19
CA GLN A 15 -24.91 13.18 -6.73
C GLN A 15 -23.54 13.55 -6.15
N GLY A 16 -22.43 13.10 -6.73
CA GLY A 16 -21.08 13.49 -6.28
C GLY A 16 -20.75 14.96 -6.53
N LEU A 17 -21.21 15.50 -7.66
CA LEU A 17 -21.06 16.93 -7.97
C LEU A 17 -21.82 17.83 -6.98
N ARG A 18 -22.91 17.32 -6.37
CA ARG A 18 -23.63 18.05 -5.31
C ARG A 18 -22.88 18.09 -3.97
N ALA A 19 -21.89 17.23 -3.76
CA ALA A 19 -21.13 17.16 -2.52
C ALA A 19 -19.95 18.15 -2.46
N VAL A 20 -19.56 18.74 -3.60
CA VAL A 20 -18.39 19.63 -3.74
C VAL A 20 -18.70 20.92 -4.52
N PRO A 21 -19.75 21.68 -4.15
CA PRO A 21 -20.16 22.87 -4.90
C PRO A 21 -19.10 23.98 -4.87
N VAL A 22 -18.37 24.15 -3.76
CA VAL A 22 -17.41 25.25 -3.62
C VAL A 22 -16.17 24.98 -4.47
N THR A 23 -15.63 23.77 -4.44
CA THR A 23 -14.44 23.42 -5.23
C THR A 23 -14.69 23.60 -6.73
N LEU A 24 -15.83 23.14 -7.24
CA LEU A 24 -16.19 23.31 -8.65
C LEU A 24 -16.38 24.79 -9.02
N THR A 25 -16.99 25.57 -8.13
CA THR A 25 -17.15 27.02 -8.33
C THR A 25 -15.80 27.73 -8.36
N LEU A 26 -14.89 27.41 -7.43
CA LEU A 26 -13.54 27.99 -7.39
C LEU A 26 -12.73 27.61 -8.63
N VAL A 27 -12.82 26.36 -9.11
CA VAL A 27 -12.19 25.95 -10.37
C VAL A 27 -12.77 26.72 -11.56
N ALA A 28 -14.09 26.90 -11.64
CA ALA A 28 -14.70 27.69 -12.71
C ALA A 28 -14.27 29.16 -12.68
N VAL A 29 -14.22 29.77 -11.47
CA VAL A 29 -13.71 31.13 -11.27
C VAL A 29 -12.25 31.22 -11.69
N MET A 30 -11.41 30.27 -11.30
CA MET A 30 -10.00 30.18 -11.67
C MET A 30 -9.81 30.19 -13.20
N TRP A 31 -10.60 29.39 -13.94
CA TRP A 31 -10.55 29.38 -15.42
C TRP A 31 -11.10 30.66 -16.07
N LEU A 32 -12.14 31.27 -15.48
CA LEU A 32 -12.69 32.53 -15.96
C LEU A 32 -11.68 33.67 -15.81
N LEU A 33 -11.01 33.75 -14.66
CA LEU A 33 -9.96 34.75 -14.41
C LEU A 33 -8.75 34.53 -15.32
N PHE A 34 -8.34 33.29 -15.56
CA PHE A 34 -7.31 32.97 -16.55
C PHE A 34 -7.68 33.44 -17.97
N ALA A 35 -8.93 33.25 -18.39
CA ALA A 35 -9.40 33.74 -19.69
C ALA A 35 -9.41 35.27 -19.79
N MET A 36 -9.71 35.96 -18.68
CA MET A 36 -9.64 37.43 -18.62
C MET A 36 -8.20 37.94 -18.70
N GLU A 37 -7.28 37.31 -17.97
CA GLU A 37 -5.85 37.64 -17.98
C GLU A 37 -5.26 37.46 -19.39
N THR A 38 -5.53 36.32 -20.03
CA THR A 38 -5.01 36.02 -21.38
C THR A 38 -5.67 36.84 -22.50
N ALA A 39 -6.82 37.46 -22.26
CA ALA A 39 -7.51 38.31 -23.23
C ALA A 39 -6.95 39.75 -23.29
N GLN A 40 -6.04 40.14 -22.39
CA GLN A 40 -5.44 41.48 -22.43
C GLN A 40 -4.49 41.66 -23.62
N LYS A 41 -4.49 42.88 -24.19
CA LYS A 41 -3.63 43.27 -25.31
C LYS A 41 -2.20 43.67 -24.93
N ASN A 42 -1.97 44.01 -23.65
CA ASN A 42 -0.66 44.43 -23.14
C ASN A 42 -0.13 43.38 -22.14
N PRO A 43 0.87 42.56 -22.52
CA PRO A 43 1.34 41.43 -21.70
C PRO A 43 2.23 41.82 -20.51
N THR A 44 2.47 43.11 -20.25
CA THR A 44 3.40 43.60 -19.22
C THR A 44 2.73 43.99 -17.90
N GLU A 45 1.40 44.06 -17.84
CA GLU A 45 0.66 44.34 -16.61
C GLU A 45 -0.23 43.14 -16.28
N THR A 46 0.08 42.41 -15.19
CA THR A 46 -0.79 41.34 -14.72
C THR A 46 -2.01 41.94 -14.01
N LEU A 47 -3.22 41.58 -14.41
CA LEU A 47 -4.45 42.19 -13.87
C LEU A 47 -4.75 41.73 -12.44
N PHE A 48 -4.32 40.51 -12.11
CA PHE A 48 -4.54 39.88 -10.80
C PHE A 48 -3.25 39.47 -10.09
N GLY A 49 -2.09 39.60 -10.75
CA GLY A 49 -0.78 39.24 -10.22
C GLY A 49 -0.05 40.43 -9.60
N PHE A 50 1.05 40.17 -8.92
CA PHE A 50 1.92 41.21 -8.36
C PHE A 50 3.40 40.82 -8.51
N LEU A 51 4.26 41.83 -8.52
CA LEU A 51 5.71 41.66 -8.37
C LEU A 51 6.08 41.63 -6.88
N PRO A 52 6.83 40.62 -6.40
CA PRO A 52 7.20 40.48 -5.00
C PRO A 52 7.77 41.72 -4.30
N ASP A 53 8.52 42.56 -5.01
CA ASP A 53 9.11 43.81 -4.48
C ASP A 53 8.08 44.91 -4.16
N ASP A 54 6.92 44.92 -4.83
CA ASP A 54 5.89 45.97 -4.70
C ASP A 54 4.70 45.57 -3.78
N ALA A 55 4.64 44.31 -3.35
CA ALA A 55 3.38 43.66 -2.95
C ALA A 55 2.91 43.84 -1.50
N ILE A 56 3.81 44.19 -0.57
CA ILE A 56 3.43 44.26 0.86
C ILE A 56 2.47 45.44 1.11
N ALA A 57 2.43 46.42 0.21
CA ALA A 57 1.66 47.65 0.37
C ALA A 57 0.21 47.62 -0.20
N SER A 58 -0.11 46.76 -1.19
CA SER A 58 -1.35 46.89 -1.99
C SER A 58 -2.43 45.82 -1.78
N ALA A 59 -2.20 44.79 -0.97
CA ALA A 59 -3.13 43.66 -0.76
C ALA A 59 -3.49 42.83 -2.02
N ASP A 60 -2.83 43.08 -3.15
CA ASP A 60 -3.01 42.36 -4.42
C ASP A 60 -2.62 40.87 -4.34
N TRP A 61 -1.94 40.46 -3.25
CA TRP A 61 -1.64 39.06 -2.96
C TRP A 61 -2.87 38.18 -2.69
N ILE A 62 -4.01 38.79 -2.36
CA ILE A 62 -5.28 38.06 -2.21
C ILE A 62 -5.83 37.65 -3.58
N THR A 63 -5.77 38.54 -4.58
CA THR A 63 -6.27 38.29 -5.94
C THR A 63 -5.33 37.37 -6.73
N ALA A 64 -4.03 37.46 -6.47
CA ALA A 64 -3.01 36.60 -7.06
C ALA A 64 -3.17 35.11 -6.71
N GLY A 65 -3.89 34.81 -5.62
CA GLY A 65 -4.22 33.46 -5.19
C GLY A 65 -5.36 32.78 -5.97
N LEU A 66 -5.99 33.46 -6.93
CA LEU A 66 -7.24 33.01 -7.57
C LEU A 66 -7.05 32.34 -8.94
N THR A 67 -5.90 32.55 -9.60
CA THR A 67 -5.62 32.00 -10.94
C THR A 67 -4.13 31.68 -11.11
N ALA A 68 -3.75 31.06 -12.23
CA ALA A 68 -2.36 30.73 -12.56
C ALA A 68 -1.90 31.47 -13.83
N GLY A 69 -0.58 31.71 -13.95
CA GLY A 69 -0.02 32.48 -15.06
C GLY A 69 0.06 31.76 -16.41
N THR A 70 0.06 30.42 -16.44
CA THR A 70 0.22 29.64 -17.68
C THR A 70 -0.85 28.56 -17.83
N LEU A 71 -1.14 28.16 -19.07
CA LEU A 71 -2.10 27.09 -19.36
C LEU A 71 -1.69 25.77 -18.70
N VAL A 72 -0.39 25.47 -18.65
CA VAL A 72 0.14 24.26 -18.02
C VAL A 72 -0.11 24.28 -16.52
N ASN A 73 0.19 25.40 -15.84
CA ASN A 73 -0.05 25.55 -14.41
C ASN A 73 -1.55 25.52 -14.08
N MET A 74 -2.41 26.01 -14.98
CA MET A 74 -3.87 25.87 -14.86
C MET A 74 -4.33 24.42 -14.92
N VAL A 75 -3.80 23.62 -15.84
CA VAL A 75 -4.11 22.18 -15.94
C VAL A 75 -3.67 21.45 -14.67
N TRP A 76 -2.44 21.65 -14.21
CA TRP A 76 -1.93 21.02 -12.98
C TRP A 76 -2.69 21.46 -11.73
N SER A 77 -3.00 22.75 -11.60
CA SER A 77 -3.80 23.29 -10.50
C SER A 77 -5.23 22.73 -10.49
N THR A 78 -5.82 22.55 -11.68
CA THR A 78 -7.14 21.90 -11.80
C THR A 78 -7.07 20.44 -11.35
N LEU A 79 -6.07 19.68 -11.80
CA LEU A 79 -5.87 18.30 -11.35
C LEU A 79 -5.64 18.22 -9.83
N ALA A 80 -4.83 19.12 -9.27
CA ALA A 80 -4.59 19.21 -7.83
C ALA A 80 -5.88 19.55 -7.07
N ALA A 81 -6.71 20.48 -7.55
CA ALA A 81 -7.99 20.82 -6.96
C ALA A 81 -8.96 19.62 -6.99
N LEU A 82 -9.04 18.92 -8.12
CA LEU A 82 -9.89 17.73 -8.27
C LEU A 82 -9.49 16.57 -7.34
N VAL A 83 -8.21 16.47 -6.95
CA VAL A 83 -7.72 15.41 -6.05
C VAL A 83 -7.77 15.84 -4.58
N PHE A 84 -7.26 17.03 -4.25
CA PHE A 84 -7.04 17.46 -2.87
C PHE A 84 -8.17 18.34 -2.34
N ALA A 85 -8.63 19.33 -3.11
CA ALA A 85 -9.66 20.26 -2.66
C ALA A 85 -11.04 19.58 -2.57
N THR A 86 -11.40 18.72 -3.53
CA THR A 86 -12.64 17.93 -3.46
C THR A 86 -12.68 17.05 -2.20
N ALA A 87 -11.60 16.33 -1.91
CA ALA A 87 -11.49 15.49 -0.73
C ALA A 87 -11.54 16.32 0.57
N ALA A 88 -10.96 17.53 0.55
CA ALA A 88 -11.01 18.45 1.67
C ALA A 88 -12.43 18.98 1.92
N GLU A 89 -13.16 19.36 0.87
CA GLU A 89 -14.53 19.85 0.98
C GLU A 89 -15.50 18.77 1.48
N VAL A 90 -15.38 17.53 0.98
CA VAL A 90 -16.19 16.40 1.47
C VAL A 90 -15.97 16.16 2.97
N LYS A 91 -14.76 16.40 3.49
CA LYS A 91 -14.43 16.14 4.90
C LYS A 91 -14.73 17.31 5.84
N LEU A 92 -14.47 18.54 5.42
CA LEU A 92 -14.72 19.73 6.22
C LEU A 92 -16.16 20.22 6.10
N GLY A 93 -16.84 19.90 5.01
CA GLY A 93 -18.08 20.53 4.56
C GLY A 93 -17.82 21.90 3.93
N SER A 94 -18.67 22.31 2.99
CA SER A 94 -18.47 23.51 2.14
C SER A 94 -18.18 24.80 2.92
N LYS A 95 -18.86 25.05 4.05
CA LYS A 95 -18.66 26.27 4.87
C LYS A 95 -17.29 26.33 5.53
N ARG A 96 -16.81 25.22 6.09
CA ARG A 96 -15.48 25.18 6.73
C ARG A 96 -14.38 25.10 5.68
N PHE A 97 -14.65 24.45 4.56
CA PHE A 97 -13.74 24.39 3.43
C PHE A 97 -13.47 25.77 2.84
N ILE A 98 -14.50 26.58 2.53
CA ILE A 98 -14.28 27.91 1.95
C ILE A 98 -13.52 28.84 2.91
N LEU A 99 -13.79 28.74 4.21
CA LEU A 99 -13.04 29.47 5.24
C LEU A 99 -11.58 29.03 5.28
N ALA A 100 -11.32 27.71 5.28
CA ALA A 100 -9.97 27.18 5.25
C ALA A 100 -9.23 27.59 3.96
N ALA A 101 -9.86 27.47 2.79
CA ALA A 101 -9.33 27.91 1.51
C ALA A 101 -8.90 29.38 1.54
N PHE A 102 -9.78 30.26 2.00
CA PHE A 102 -9.49 31.70 2.12
C PHE A 102 -8.34 31.99 3.09
N VAL A 103 -8.42 31.47 4.32
CA VAL A 103 -7.39 31.69 5.36
C VAL A 103 -6.03 31.17 4.89
N MET A 104 -6.01 29.99 4.27
CA MET A 104 -4.77 29.38 3.81
C MET A 104 -4.15 30.14 2.65
N SER A 105 -4.95 30.55 1.66
CA SER A 105 -4.47 31.43 0.58
C SER A 105 -3.89 32.73 1.13
N ALA A 106 -4.55 33.30 2.14
CA ALA A 106 -4.17 34.58 2.67
C ALA A 106 -2.88 34.54 3.51
N LEU A 107 -2.65 33.45 4.25
CA LEU A 107 -1.47 33.30 5.10
C LEU A 107 -0.26 32.71 4.35
N SER A 108 -0.49 31.81 3.39
CA SER A 108 0.61 31.11 2.71
C SER A 108 1.39 32.00 1.76
N MET A 109 0.73 32.94 1.09
CA MET A 109 1.35 33.92 0.18
C MET A 109 2.46 34.73 0.86
N PRO A 110 2.19 35.54 1.91
CA PRO A 110 3.22 36.37 2.53
C PRO A 110 4.31 35.55 3.22
N ILE A 111 3.98 34.38 3.76
CA ILE A 111 4.98 33.50 4.39
C ILE A 111 5.87 32.83 3.35
N GLY A 112 5.32 32.42 2.20
CA GLY A 112 6.09 31.93 1.06
C GLY A 112 7.03 33.01 0.53
N MET A 113 6.55 34.26 0.41
CA MET A 113 7.37 35.41 0.01
C MET A 113 8.54 35.63 0.94
N LEU A 114 8.28 35.64 2.25
CA LEU A 114 9.34 35.81 3.24
C LEU A 114 10.38 34.68 3.17
N ALA A 115 9.93 33.43 2.96
CA ALA A 115 10.83 32.29 2.81
C ALA A 115 11.71 32.43 1.56
N ALA A 116 11.14 32.84 0.43
CA ALA A 116 11.85 33.12 -0.81
C ALA A 116 12.93 34.21 -0.62
N HIS A 117 12.58 35.35 0.00
CA HIS A 117 13.53 36.43 0.32
C HIS A 117 14.69 35.95 1.21
N VAL A 118 14.42 35.10 2.19
CA VAL A 118 15.46 34.56 3.08
C VAL A 118 16.42 33.66 2.30
N VAL A 119 15.93 32.82 1.39
CA VAL A 119 16.76 31.96 0.55
C VAL A 119 17.68 32.78 -0.36
N GLU A 120 17.17 33.86 -0.93
CA GLU A 120 17.93 34.79 -1.75
C GLU A 120 18.97 35.57 -0.93
N ALA A 121 18.59 36.07 0.25
CA ALA A 121 19.50 36.79 1.14
C ALA A 121 20.68 35.93 1.66
N ILE A 122 20.46 34.62 1.84
CA ILE A 122 21.52 33.67 2.24
C ILE A 122 22.43 33.31 1.05
N GLY A 123 22.08 33.71 -0.18
CA GLY A 123 22.84 33.39 -1.37
C GLY A 123 22.78 31.90 -1.73
N MET A 124 21.67 31.23 -1.41
CA MET A 124 21.41 29.84 -1.82
C MET A 124 20.87 29.74 -3.26
N ASN A 125 20.38 30.84 -3.84
CA ASN A 125 19.90 30.93 -5.22
C ASN A 125 21.01 31.38 -6.19
N GLN A 126 22.11 30.61 -6.33
CA GLN A 126 23.28 31.04 -7.11
C GLN A 126 23.14 30.83 -8.64
N TRP A 127 22.04 30.21 -9.11
CA TRP A 127 21.85 29.75 -10.49
C TRP A 127 20.53 30.22 -11.13
N GLY A 128 19.59 30.76 -10.34
CA GLY A 128 18.32 31.27 -10.84
C GLY A 128 18.40 32.75 -11.21
N THR A 129 17.49 33.19 -12.08
CA THR A 129 17.14 34.62 -12.17
C THR A 129 16.58 35.10 -10.82
N ASP A 130 16.58 36.41 -10.61
CA ASP A 130 16.09 37.10 -9.42
C ASP A 130 14.69 36.57 -9.06
N LEU A 131 14.58 35.80 -7.97
CA LEU A 131 13.39 35.01 -7.59
C LEU A 131 12.17 35.92 -7.34
N LEU A 132 12.46 37.21 -7.12
CA LEU A 132 11.54 38.27 -6.77
C LEU A 132 11.05 39.09 -7.98
N ARG A 133 11.52 38.80 -9.19
CA ARG A 133 11.13 39.56 -10.40
C ARG A 133 9.98 38.97 -11.20
N ASP A 134 9.50 37.78 -10.83
CA ASP A 134 8.42 37.12 -11.55
C ASP A 134 7.06 37.37 -10.90
N ALA A 135 6.06 37.69 -11.73
CA ALA A 135 4.71 37.95 -11.27
C ALA A 135 4.07 36.67 -10.69
N VAL A 136 3.58 36.75 -9.46
CA VAL A 136 3.06 35.57 -8.75
C VAL A 136 1.56 35.42 -9.01
N LEU A 137 1.18 34.33 -9.69
CA LEU A 137 -0.22 33.91 -9.87
C LEU A 137 -0.32 32.42 -9.53
N THR A 138 -0.89 32.09 -8.36
CA THR A 138 -0.95 30.70 -7.90
C THR A 138 -2.17 30.34 -7.04
N PRO A 139 -3.01 29.38 -7.49
CA PRO A 139 -4.12 28.87 -6.69
C PRO A 139 -3.69 27.83 -5.64
N ILE A 140 -2.40 27.50 -5.55
CA ILE A 140 -1.94 26.35 -4.75
C ILE A 140 -2.16 26.54 -3.25
N GLY A 141 -2.17 27.79 -2.78
CA GLY A 141 -2.35 28.13 -1.37
C GLY A 141 -3.67 27.63 -0.80
N TRP A 142 -4.78 27.86 -1.50
CA TRP A 142 -6.08 27.35 -1.06
C TRP A 142 -6.26 25.87 -1.33
N ILE A 143 -5.64 25.30 -2.37
CA ILE A 143 -5.74 23.88 -2.71
C ILE A 143 -4.99 23.01 -1.68
N PHE A 144 -3.67 23.20 -1.56
CA PHE A 144 -2.83 22.38 -0.67
C PHE A 144 -3.03 22.76 0.79
N GLY A 145 -3.22 24.05 1.09
CA GLY A 145 -3.47 24.50 2.45
C GLY A 145 -4.77 23.96 3.03
N ALA A 146 -5.89 24.05 2.30
CA ALA A 146 -7.17 23.51 2.79
C ALA A 146 -7.11 21.98 2.92
N ALA A 147 -6.41 21.28 2.02
CA ALA A 147 -6.20 19.84 2.14
C ALA A 147 -5.34 19.45 3.34
N ALA A 148 -4.29 20.24 3.65
CA ALA A 148 -3.46 20.04 4.83
C ALA A 148 -4.28 20.24 6.13
N VAL A 149 -5.14 21.26 6.19
CA VAL A 149 -6.09 21.47 7.32
C VAL A 149 -7.07 20.29 7.43
N ALA A 150 -7.69 19.91 6.31
CA ALA A 150 -8.66 18.80 6.26
C ALA A 150 -8.04 17.47 6.70
N SER A 151 -6.74 17.25 6.44
CA SER A 151 -6.02 16.02 6.78
C SER A 151 -6.12 15.66 8.28
N ALA A 152 -6.30 16.65 9.15
CA ALA A 152 -6.44 16.42 10.59
C ALA A 152 -7.81 15.83 10.97
N SER A 153 -8.86 16.09 10.18
CA SER A 153 -10.21 15.53 10.35
C SER A 153 -10.40 14.16 9.69
N MET A 154 -9.43 13.72 8.88
CA MET A 154 -9.49 12.43 8.19
C MET A 154 -9.15 11.26 9.12
N GLY A 155 -9.59 10.05 8.77
CA GLY A 155 -9.16 8.82 9.45
C GLY A 155 -7.64 8.61 9.37
N VAL A 156 -7.07 7.82 10.29
CA VAL A 156 -5.62 7.66 10.49
C VAL A 156 -4.87 7.35 9.18
N VAL A 157 -5.41 6.42 8.38
CA VAL A 157 -4.89 6.03 7.06
C VAL A 157 -4.79 7.23 6.12
N TRP A 158 -5.91 7.87 5.83
CA TRP A 158 -6.00 8.97 4.86
C TRP A 158 -5.25 10.21 5.32
N SER A 159 -5.25 10.48 6.64
CA SER A 159 -4.45 11.54 7.24
C SER A 159 -2.96 11.35 6.92
N ARG A 160 -2.41 10.14 7.11
CA ARG A 160 -1.00 9.85 6.80
C ARG A 160 -0.71 9.96 5.30
N ARG A 161 -1.55 9.36 4.44
CA ARG A 161 -1.35 9.38 2.98
C ARG A 161 -1.36 10.78 2.39
N VAL A 162 -2.35 11.60 2.77
CA VAL A 162 -2.46 13.00 2.28
C VAL A 162 -1.28 13.83 2.76
N ARG A 163 -0.88 13.68 4.04
CA ARG A 163 0.28 14.41 4.58
C ARG A 163 1.59 14.03 3.89
N VAL A 164 1.86 12.73 3.72
CA VAL A 164 3.06 12.27 3.01
C VAL A 164 3.05 12.74 1.56
N ALA A 165 1.90 12.65 0.87
CA ALA A 165 1.78 13.15 -0.50
C ALA A 165 2.05 14.66 -0.58
N LEU A 166 1.36 15.49 0.23
CA LEU A 166 1.52 16.95 0.22
C LEU A 166 2.96 17.38 0.55
N VAL A 167 3.54 16.82 1.61
CA VAL A 167 4.92 17.15 2.01
C VAL A 167 5.91 16.70 0.95
N THR A 168 5.78 15.49 0.41
CA THR A 168 6.76 14.99 -0.57
C THR A 168 6.65 15.75 -1.90
N ILE A 169 5.44 16.05 -2.36
CA ILE A 169 5.22 16.82 -3.59
C ILE A 169 5.78 18.24 -3.44
N THR A 170 5.47 18.95 -2.34
CA THR A 170 5.96 20.33 -2.15
C THR A 170 7.47 20.41 -1.97
N VAL A 171 8.07 19.48 -1.21
CA VAL A 171 9.52 19.39 -1.07
C VAL A 171 10.20 19.04 -2.40
N ALA A 172 9.61 18.12 -3.18
CA ALA A 172 10.11 17.79 -4.51
C ALA A 172 10.04 19.01 -5.44
N LEU A 173 8.91 19.72 -5.47
CA LEU A 173 8.75 20.92 -6.31
C LEU A 173 9.75 22.02 -5.94
N ILE A 174 9.96 22.31 -4.64
CA ILE A 174 11.00 23.26 -4.23
C ILE A 174 12.39 22.82 -4.70
N ALA A 175 12.69 21.52 -4.60
CA ALA A 175 13.96 21.00 -5.08
C ALA A 175 14.08 21.17 -6.60
N PHE A 176 13.06 20.79 -7.38
CA PHE A 176 13.14 20.71 -8.85
C PHE A 176 12.83 22.01 -9.59
N SER A 177 11.78 22.76 -9.25
CA SER A 177 11.40 24.01 -9.93
C SER A 177 11.80 25.25 -9.14
N GLY A 178 11.69 25.20 -7.80
CA GLY A 178 12.13 26.28 -6.91
C GLY A 178 11.52 27.64 -7.24
N THR A 179 10.30 27.65 -7.78
CA THR A 179 9.57 28.88 -8.12
C THR A 179 8.90 29.46 -6.88
N MET A 180 8.48 30.72 -6.97
CA MET A 180 7.73 31.37 -5.92
C MET A 180 6.43 30.62 -5.55
N THR A 181 5.79 29.98 -6.53
CA THR A 181 4.63 29.08 -6.31
C THR A 181 4.96 27.92 -5.36
N ASP A 182 6.16 27.35 -5.45
CA ASP A 182 6.56 26.18 -4.66
C ASP A 182 6.80 26.55 -3.19
N PHE A 183 7.36 27.73 -2.94
CA PHE A 183 7.49 28.30 -1.58
C PHE A 183 6.13 28.55 -0.95
N VAL A 184 5.19 29.13 -1.70
CA VAL A 184 3.80 29.32 -1.24
C VAL A 184 3.13 27.97 -0.96
N ALA A 185 3.36 26.96 -1.81
CA ALA A 185 2.82 25.62 -1.62
C ALA A 185 3.34 24.96 -0.33
N LEU A 186 4.65 25.02 -0.06
CA LEU A 186 5.22 24.48 1.18
C LEU A 186 4.70 25.24 2.40
N ALA A 187 4.65 26.57 2.35
CA ALA A 187 4.09 27.39 3.42
C ALA A 187 2.63 27.00 3.70
N ALA A 188 1.82 26.83 2.66
CA ALA A 188 0.43 26.39 2.77
C ALA A 188 0.32 25.02 3.45
N VAL A 189 1.15 24.05 3.06
CA VAL A 189 1.15 22.72 3.69
C VAL A 189 1.57 22.81 5.16
N VAL A 190 2.68 23.47 5.48
CA VAL A 190 3.18 23.56 6.87
C VAL A 190 2.15 24.26 7.78
N LEU A 191 1.64 25.43 7.36
CA LEU A 191 0.62 26.17 8.09
C LEU A 191 -0.67 25.35 8.24
N GLY A 192 -1.11 24.69 7.17
CA GLY A 192 -2.34 23.91 7.19
C GLY A 192 -2.25 22.72 8.15
N LEU A 193 -1.09 22.07 8.24
CA LEU A 193 -0.84 21.01 9.22
C LEU A 193 -0.83 21.53 10.66
N LEU A 194 -0.27 22.71 10.90
CA LEU A 194 -0.28 23.36 12.22
C LEU A 194 -1.69 23.79 12.63
N ILE A 195 -2.43 24.47 11.76
CA ILE A 195 -3.81 24.91 12.01
C ILE A 195 -4.73 23.70 12.21
N GLY A 196 -4.60 22.66 11.37
CA GLY A 196 -5.35 21.42 11.53
C GLY A 196 -5.07 20.74 12.88
N LYS A 197 -3.82 20.75 13.35
CA LYS A 197 -3.45 20.25 14.69
C LYS A 197 -4.06 21.10 15.81
N MET A 198 -4.11 22.43 15.66
CA MET A 198 -4.66 23.34 16.66
C MET A 198 -6.20 23.26 16.76
N GLN A 199 -6.90 23.21 15.63
CA GLN A 199 -8.38 23.15 15.60
C GLN A 199 -8.93 21.85 16.21
N LEU A 200 -8.19 20.74 16.09
CA LEU A 200 -8.53 19.46 16.73
C LEU A 200 -7.84 19.26 18.08
N GLY A 201 -6.99 20.22 18.50
CA GLY A 201 -6.21 20.20 19.74
C GLY A 201 -7.04 20.28 21.03
N GLY A 202 -8.37 20.45 20.94
CA GLY A 202 -9.28 20.40 22.09
C GLY A 202 -9.79 19.00 22.43
N GLN A 203 -9.72 18.02 21.53
CA GLN A 203 -10.17 16.65 21.80
C GLN A 203 -9.21 15.61 21.16
N SER A 204 -8.46 14.91 22.01
CA SER A 204 -7.81 13.61 21.76
C SER A 204 -6.40 13.49 21.17
N TYR A 205 -5.74 14.51 20.60
CA TYR A 205 -4.36 14.29 20.10
C TYR A 205 -3.26 14.34 21.17
N ALA A 206 -3.44 15.12 22.24
CA ALA A 206 -2.45 15.21 23.33
C ALA A 206 -2.39 13.96 24.23
N LYS A 207 -3.33 13.01 24.08
CA LYS A 207 -3.37 11.74 24.82
C LYS A 207 -3.05 10.51 23.95
N LEU A 208 -2.67 10.69 22.68
CA LEU A 208 -2.15 9.57 21.89
C LEU A 208 -0.70 9.32 22.31
N PRO A 209 -0.37 8.15 22.89
CA PRO A 209 1.00 7.84 23.28
C PRO A 209 1.92 7.93 22.05
N LYS A 210 3.22 8.22 22.25
CA LYS A 210 4.26 8.19 21.19
C LYS A 210 4.27 6.90 20.34
N LYS A 211 3.57 5.86 20.80
CA LYS A 211 3.29 4.57 20.13
C LYS A 211 2.34 4.67 18.91
N ALA A 212 1.58 5.75 18.74
CA ALA A 212 0.66 6.00 17.62
C ALA A 212 1.33 6.26 16.25
N LEU A 213 2.67 6.22 16.20
CA LEU A 213 3.45 6.28 14.96
C LEU A 213 3.59 4.92 14.25
N ARG A 214 3.12 3.82 14.84
CA ARG A 214 3.18 2.52 14.17
C ARG A 214 2.08 2.43 13.11
N SER A 215 2.48 2.08 11.89
CA SER A 215 1.59 1.74 10.79
C SER A 215 1.59 0.23 10.59
N SER A 216 0.51 -0.34 10.07
CA SER A 216 0.58 -1.70 9.54
C SER A 216 1.70 -1.77 8.49
N LEU A 217 2.30 -2.95 8.31
CA LEU A 217 3.33 -3.16 7.28
C LEU A 217 2.81 -2.82 5.88
N ARG A 218 1.53 -3.11 5.65
CA ARG A 218 0.84 -2.78 4.40
C ARG A 218 0.75 -1.27 4.19
N GLU A 219 0.38 -0.52 5.22
CA GLU A 219 0.33 0.94 5.13
C GLU A 219 1.74 1.55 4.98
N GLY A 220 2.74 1.03 5.70
CA GLY A 220 4.14 1.48 5.57
C GLY A 220 4.67 1.33 4.14
N ARG A 221 4.43 0.17 3.51
CA ARG A 221 4.79 -0.10 2.10
C ARG A 221 4.11 0.88 1.12
N LEU A 222 2.84 1.19 1.36
CA LEU A 222 2.10 2.14 0.53
C LEU A 222 2.64 3.56 0.67
N LEU A 223 2.93 4.01 1.90
CA LEU A 223 3.49 5.34 2.15
C LEU A 223 4.85 5.55 1.48
N VAL A 224 5.70 4.51 1.46
CA VAL A 224 6.96 4.53 0.68
C VAL A 224 6.66 4.71 -0.81
N GLY A 225 5.71 3.96 -1.37
CA GLY A 225 5.29 4.13 -2.76
C GLY A 225 4.78 5.54 -3.08
N VAL A 226 3.95 6.12 -2.21
CA VAL A 226 3.44 7.50 -2.36
C VAL A 226 4.58 8.52 -2.31
N ALA A 227 5.56 8.36 -1.41
CA ALA A 227 6.70 9.25 -1.31
C ALA A 227 7.55 9.20 -2.59
N LEU A 228 7.94 8.01 -3.07
CA LEU A 228 8.76 7.91 -4.28
C LEU A 228 8.01 8.41 -5.53
N PHE A 229 6.70 8.16 -5.62
CA PHE A 229 5.88 8.74 -6.68
C PHE A 229 5.83 10.26 -6.62
N GLY A 230 5.72 10.85 -5.42
CA GLY A 230 5.79 12.30 -5.21
C GLY A 230 7.11 12.91 -5.66
N VAL A 231 8.24 12.24 -5.39
CA VAL A 231 9.57 12.68 -5.87
C VAL A 231 9.65 12.62 -7.39
N ALA A 232 9.17 11.54 -8.02
CA ALA A 232 9.18 11.41 -9.48
C ALA A 232 8.21 12.37 -10.20
N LEU A 233 7.21 12.91 -9.51
CA LEU A 233 6.28 13.91 -10.05
C LEU A 233 6.97 15.25 -10.29
N GLY A 234 7.96 15.61 -9.47
CA GLY A 234 8.68 16.88 -9.56
C GLY A 234 9.26 17.14 -10.95
N PRO A 235 10.16 16.29 -11.47
CA PRO A 235 10.75 16.47 -12.80
C PRO A 235 9.71 16.52 -13.93
N ALA A 236 8.61 15.77 -13.81
CA ALA A 236 7.53 15.76 -14.78
C ALA A 236 6.74 17.09 -14.81
N ILE A 237 6.58 17.76 -13.66
CA ILE A 237 5.97 19.09 -13.59
C ILE A 237 6.91 20.14 -14.18
N VAL A 238 8.21 20.08 -13.85
CA VAL A 238 9.21 21.02 -14.39
C VAL A 238 9.38 20.86 -15.90
N ALA A 239 9.37 19.63 -16.41
CA ALA A 239 9.41 19.33 -17.84
C ALA A 239 8.38 20.10 -18.68
N MET A 240 7.23 20.42 -18.08
CA MET A 240 6.11 21.05 -18.77
C MET A 240 6.02 22.55 -18.47
N SER A 241 6.83 23.08 -17.55
CA SER A 241 6.82 24.48 -17.12
C SER A 241 8.18 25.14 -17.43
N PRO A 242 8.28 26.01 -18.45
CA PRO A 242 9.54 26.61 -18.86
C PRO A 242 10.13 27.63 -17.86
N ASP A 243 9.38 28.05 -16.84
CA ASP A 243 9.69 29.19 -15.97
C ASP A 243 10.31 28.80 -14.59
N GLY A 244 11.10 27.73 -14.51
CA GLY A 244 11.72 27.33 -13.23
C GLY A 244 12.96 28.16 -12.88
N HIS A 245 13.18 28.43 -11.59
CA HIS A 245 14.34 29.21 -11.11
C HIS A 245 15.23 28.46 -10.13
N SER A 246 14.95 27.18 -9.85
CA SER A 246 15.83 26.37 -9.00
C SER A 246 17.18 26.10 -9.70
N PRO A 247 18.22 25.77 -8.92
CA PRO A 247 19.45 25.20 -9.44
C PRO A 247 19.24 23.97 -10.33
N LEU A 248 18.10 23.28 -10.18
CA LEU A 248 17.77 22.07 -10.92
C LEU A 248 16.97 22.36 -12.18
N THR A 249 16.53 23.60 -12.41
CA THR A 249 15.77 23.94 -13.62
C THR A 249 16.66 23.88 -14.85
N LEU A 250 17.91 24.34 -14.76
CA LEU A 250 18.89 24.22 -15.87
C LEU A 250 19.20 22.76 -16.23
N VAL A 251 19.31 21.88 -15.24
CA VAL A 251 19.57 20.44 -15.47
C VAL A 251 18.28 19.70 -15.87
N SER A 252 17.13 20.07 -15.33
CA SER A 252 15.84 19.44 -15.69
C SER A 252 15.30 19.93 -17.02
N SER A 253 15.57 21.17 -17.43
CA SER A 253 15.30 21.65 -18.78
C SER A 253 16.21 20.94 -19.81
N MET A 254 17.43 20.55 -19.43
CA MET A 254 18.26 19.64 -20.25
C MET A 254 17.70 18.21 -20.33
N MET A 255 17.06 17.73 -19.27
CA MET A 255 16.53 16.36 -19.18
C MET A 255 15.19 16.17 -19.90
N TRP A 256 14.36 17.21 -19.98
CA TRP A 256 12.93 17.05 -20.24
C TRP A 256 12.28 18.06 -21.18
N THR A 257 12.84 19.27 -21.33
CA THR A 257 12.54 20.09 -22.50
C THR A 257 13.47 19.67 -23.62
N PRO A 258 13.05 19.69 -24.89
CA PRO A 258 14.00 19.58 -25.98
C PRO A 258 14.80 20.89 -26.03
N ALA A 259 15.77 21.06 -25.13
CA ALA A 259 16.74 22.16 -25.13
C ALA A 259 17.44 22.27 -26.50
N LEU A 260 17.51 21.14 -27.21
CA LEU A 260 17.94 21.05 -28.59
C LEU A 260 17.08 21.90 -29.54
N VAL A 261 15.75 21.93 -29.38
CA VAL A 261 14.84 22.71 -30.24
C VAL A 261 15.11 24.21 -30.07
N GLN A 262 15.27 24.69 -28.84
CA GLN A 262 15.44 26.12 -28.57
C GLN A 262 16.82 26.63 -29.04
N GLN A 263 17.90 25.89 -28.77
CA GLN A 263 19.24 26.21 -29.32
C GLN A 263 19.29 26.12 -30.86
N TYR A 264 18.57 25.17 -31.46
CA TYR A 264 18.51 25.01 -32.92
C TYR A 264 17.67 26.13 -33.57
N LEU A 265 16.56 26.54 -32.95
CA LEU A 265 15.79 27.72 -33.33
C LEU A 265 16.63 29.00 -33.24
N GLU A 266 17.38 29.21 -32.16
CA GLU A 266 18.23 30.40 -32.01
C GLU A 266 19.34 30.43 -33.08
N ARG A 267 20.04 29.32 -33.31
CA ARG A 267 21.07 29.25 -34.35
C ARG A 267 20.50 29.38 -35.76
N SER A 268 19.36 28.76 -36.05
CA SER A 268 18.76 28.75 -37.40
C SER A 268 17.90 30.00 -37.71
N CYS A 269 17.33 30.66 -36.71
CA CYS A 269 16.45 31.82 -36.90
C CYS A 269 17.11 33.16 -36.53
N VAL A 270 18.06 33.19 -35.59
CA VAL A 270 18.66 34.44 -35.08
C VAL A 270 20.05 34.72 -35.69
N GLN A 271 20.87 33.70 -35.92
CA GLN A 271 22.23 33.87 -36.51
C GLN A 271 22.27 33.83 -38.06
N GLY A 272 21.23 34.34 -38.73
CA GLY A 272 21.25 34.61 -40.17
C GLY A 272 20.91 33.43 -41.09
N GLY A 273 20.13 32.44 -40.62
CA GLY A 273 19.62 31.37 -41.49
C GLY A 273 18.54 31.85 -42.47
N GLU A 274 18.41 31.16 -43.62
CA GLU A 274 17.30 31.37 -44.55
C GLU A 274 15.94 31.19 -43.86
N ILE A 275 14.98 32.07 -44.14
CA ILE A 275 13.61 32.05 -43.57
C ILE A 275 12.95 30.67 -43.71
N GLN A 276 13.23 29.98 -44.82
CA GLN A 276 12.75 28.62 -45.09
C GLN A 276 13.28 27.60 -44.07
N ALA A 277 14.58 27.63 -43.77
CA ALA A 277 15.21 26.72 -42.82
C ALA A 277 14.72 26.97 -41.38
N CYS A 278 14.44 28.22 -41.03
CA CYS A 278 13.81 28.57 -39.76
C CYS A 278 12.38 28.02 -39.65
N HIS A 279 11.54 28.18 -40.68
CA HIS A 279 10.19 27.61 -40.70
C HIS A 279 10.19 26.08 -40.64
N GLU A 280 11.08 25.41 -41.39
CA GLU A 280 11.21 23.96 -41.35
C GLU A 280 11.68 23.46 -39.97
N ALA A 281 12.58 24.19 -39.30
CA ALA A 281 13.02 23.87 -37.95
C ALA A 281 11.90 24.03 -36.91
N ILE A 282 11.10 25.11 -37.00
CA ILE A 282 9.93 25.34 -36.14
C ILE A 282 8.89 24.24 -36.32
N GLN A 283 8.61 23.86 -37.56
CA GLN A 283 7.60 22.84 -37.88
C GLN A 283 8.07 21.45 -37.42
N ALA A 284 9.34 21.10 -37.64
CA ALA A 284 9.90 19.85 -37.15
C ALA A 284 9.89 19.77 -35.60
N ALA A 285 10.07 20.90 -34.92
CA ALA A 285 9.97 20.99 -33.47
C ALA A 285 8.53 20.81 -32.97
N SER A 286 7.54 21.45 -33.60
CA SER A 286 6.13 21.32 -33.22
C SER A 286 5.62 19.89 -33.41
N ASP A 287 6.00 19.24 -34.51
CA ASP A 287 5.47 17.93 -34.87
C ASP A 287 6.00 16.80 -33.96
N ASN A 288 7.18 17.00 -33.36
CA ASN A 288 7.79 16.04 -32.43
C ASN A 288 7.58 16.38 -30.95
N ALA A 289 7.02 17.55 -30.63
CA ALA A 289 6.82 18.03 -29.26
C ALA A 289 6.00 17.04 -28.42
N VAL A 290 4.98 16.41 -29.00
CA VAL A 290 4.14 15.41 -28.31
C VAL A 290 4.95 14.17 -27.95
N ALA A 291 5.78 13.66 -28.85
CA ALA A 291 6.59 12.47 -28.61
C ALA A 291 7.66 12.73 -27.54
N ALA A 292 8.27 13.92 -27.54
CA ALA A 292 9.21 14.36 -26.51
C ALA A 292 8.50 14.51 -25.14
N MET A 293 7.32 15.12 -25.10
CA MET A 293 6.52 15.24 -23.88
C MET A 293 6.12 13.86 -23.32
N VAL A 294 5.78 12.89 -24.17
CA VAL A 294 5.47 11.52 -23.75
C VAL A 294 6.71 10.83 -23.17
N ALA A 295 7.87 10.96 -23.84
CA ALA A 295 9.14 10.47 -23.30
C ALA A 295 9.42 11.09 -21.92
N ALA A 296 9.07 12.37 -21.76
CA ALA A 296 9.22 13.08 -20.51
C ALA A 296 8.33 12.59 -19.34
N LEU A 297 7.35 11.74 -19.63
CA LEU A 297 6.49 11.14 -18.61
C LEU A 297 6.86 9.68 -18.31
N VAL A 298 7.84 9.09 -19.03
CA VAL A 298 8.20 7.67 -18.90
C VAL A 298 8.71 7.32 -17.50
N PRO A 299 9.68 8.03 -16.90
CA PRO A 299 10.13 7.73 -15.54
C PRO A 299 9.02 7.85 -14.49
N LEU A 300 8.13 8.84 -14.62
CA LEU A 300 6.94 8.97 -13.77
C LEU A 300 6.00 7.77 -13.93
N MET A 301 5.74 7.34 -15.17
CA MET A 301 4.93 6.16 -15.47
C MET A 301 5.53 4.88 -14.87
N LEU A 302 6.84 4.65 -15.05
CA LEU A 302 7.54 3.51 -14.48
C LEU A 302 7.49 3.55 -12.96
N GLN A 303 7.80 4.70 -12.35
CA GLN A 303 7.73 4.86 -10.90
C GLN A 303 6.31 4.62 -10.37
N ALA A 304 5.25 5.00 -11.11
CA ALA A 304 3.87 4.72 -10.72
C ALA A 304 3.59 3.20 -10.65
N VAL A 305 4.01 2.44 -11.67
CA VAL A 305 3.88 0.98 -11.71
C VAL A 305 4.68 0.33 -10.58
N LEU A 306 5.91 0.80 -10.35
CA LEU A 306 6.77 0.30 -9.29
C LEU A 306 6.19 0.61 -7.89
N SER A 307 5.62 1.80 -7.70
CA SER A 307 4.97 2.21 -6.45
C SER A 307 3.77 1.31 -6.10
N PHE A 308 3.04 0.83 -7.11
CA PHE A 308 2.01 -0.20 -6.91
C PHE A 308 2.61 -1.54 -6.46
N GLY A 309 3.76 -1.94 -7.00
CA GLY A 309 4.47 -3.13 -6.56
C GLY A 309 5.07 -3.02 -5.16
N LEU A 310 5.57 -1.84 -4.80
CA LEU A 310 6.00 -1.51 -3.44
C LEU A 310 4.83 -1.66 -2.47
N ALA A 311 3.66 -1.11 -2.78
CA ALA A 311 2.46 -1.26 -1.95
C ALA A 311 2.07 -2.73 -1.70
N LYS A 312 2.34 -3.62 -2.67
CA LYS A 312 2.16 -5.09 -2.55
C LYS A 312 3.31 -5.82 -1.83
N GLY A 313 4.38 -5.12 -1.43
CA GLY A 313 5.53 -5.72 -0.73
C GLY A 313 6.48 -6.51 -1.63
N ARG A 314 6.44 -6.30 -2.95
CA ARG A 314 7.23 -7.08 -3.92
C ARG A 314 8.70 -6.69 -3.88
N ARG A 315 9.57 -7.69 -3.69
CA ARG A 315 11.03 -7.49 -3.67
C ARG A 315 11.59 -7.03 -5.02
N VAL A 316 11.00 -7.50 -6.11
CA VAL A 316 11.34 -7.05 -7.47
C VAL A 316 11.05 -5.57 -7.66
N ALA A 317 9.90 -5.08 -7.19
CA ALA A 317 9.55 -3.67 -7.29
C ALA A 317 10.52 -2.78 -6.48
N TRP A 318 10.99 -3.27 -5.34
CA TRP A 318 12.05 -2.61 -4.56
C TRP A 318 13.37 -2.51 -5.33
N TRP A 319 13.84 -3.61 -5.91
CA TRP A 319 15.07 -3.61 -6.72
C TRP A 319 14.96 -2.71 -7.95
N MET A 320 13.85 -2.80 -8.68
CA MET A 320 13.64 -1.97 -9.87
C MET A 320 13.47 -0.49 -9.51
N SER A 321 12.84 -0.15 -8.39
CA SER A 321 12.79 1.24 -7.90
C SER A 321 14.19 1.73 -7.55
N LEU A 322 14.97 0.94 -6.81
CA LEU A 322 16.35 1.30 -6.47
C LEU A 322 17.20 1.50 -7.73
N ALA A 323 17.09 0.60 -8.70
CA ALA A 323 17.78 0.70 -9.99
C ALA A 323 17.33 1.94 -10.79
N LEU A 324 16.04 2.29 -10.77
CA LEU A 324 15.53 3.49 -11.40
C LEU A 324 16.15 4.75 -10.77
N GLN A 325 16.19 4.85 -9.44
CA GLN A 325 16.78 5.99 -8.73
C GLN A 325 18.29 6.11 -9.02
N ILE A 326 19.03 5.01 -8.97
CA ILE A 326 20.48 4.98 -9.28
C ILE A 326 20.71 5.33 -10.76
N GLY A 327 19.90 4.77 -11.67
CA GLY A 327 19.96 5.07 -13.09
C GLY A 327 19.72 6.55 -13.38
N THR A 328 18.74 7.16 -12.73
CA THR A 328 18.50 8.61 -12.83
C THR A 328 19.69 9.41 -12.34
N ILE A 329 20.29 9.08 -11.19
CA ILE A 329 21.50 9.74 -10.68
C ILE A 329 22.67 9.58 -11.66
N ALA A 330 22.89 8.38 -12.20
CA ALA A 330 23.96 8.12 -13.14
C ALA A 330 23.80 8.99 -14.39
N ILE A 331 22.58 9.07 -14.97
CA ILE A 331 22.34 9.89 -16.15
C ILE A 331 22.51 11.38 -15.83
N LEU A 332 22.07 11.84 -14.66
CA LEU A 332 22.28 13.22 -14.20
C LEU A 332 23.75 13.61 -14.12
N LEU A 333 24.58 12.75 -13.52
CA LEU A 333 26.03 12.98 -13.41
C LEU A 333 26.71 12.97 -14.77
N LEU A 334 26.31 12.03 -15.63
CA LEU A 334 26.77 11.90 -17.00
C LEU A 334 26.44 13.15 -17.85
N GLN A 335 25.27 13.76 -17.67
CA GLN A 335 24.90 15.02 -18.35
C GLN A 335 25.65 16.24 -17.81
N LEU A 336 26.05 16.21 -16.54
CA LEU A 336 26.79 17.32 -15.93
C LEU A 336 28.20 17.49 -16.53
N GLU A 337 28.90 16.38 -16.83
CA GLU A 337 30.27 16.43 -17.40
C GLU A 337 30.34 17.19 -18.73
N SER A 338 29.28 17.13 -19.54
CA SER A 338 29.20 17.88 -20.81
C SER A 338 29.06 19.40 -20.63
N PHE A 339 28.69 19.88 -19.45
CA PHE A 339 28.43 21.31 -19.16
C PHE A 339 29.46 21.94 -18.22
N SER A 340 30.16 21.15 -17.39
CA SER A 340 31.19 21.63 -16.47
C SER A 340 32.37 22.35 -17.13
N ALA A 341 32.43 22.37 -18.47
CA ALA A 341 33.42 23.13 -19.24
C ALA A 341 33.23 24.66 -19.20
N ASP A 342 32.02 25.16 -18.84
CA ASP A 342 31.69 26.59 -18.86
C ASP A 342 31.64 27.25 -17.45
N ILE A 343 31.92 26.52 -16.37
CA ILE A 343 31.81 27.03 -14.99
C ILE A 343 33.16 27.00 -14.29
N ASP A 344 33.69 28.19 -13.98
CA ASP A 344 35.02 28.37 -13.36
C ASP A 344 35.06 28.09 -11.84
N ASP A 345 33.92 28.06 -11.12
CA ASP A 345 33.87 27.87 -9.67
C ASP A 345 33.41 26.45 -9.24
N ALA A 346 34.37 25.65 -8.78
CA ALA A 346 34.15 24.29 -8.32
C ALA A 346 33.28 24.19 -7.05
N THR A 347 33.27 25.23 -6.19
CA THR A 347 32.48 25.22 -4.94
C THR A 347 31.00 25.39 -5.24
N VAL A 348 30.68 26.31 -6.14
CA VAL A 348 29.35 26.54 -6.68
C VAL A 348 28.88 25.27 -7.39
N LEU A 349 29.68 24.69 -8.28
CA LEU A 349 29.32 23.44 -8.97
C LEU A 349 28.99 22.31 -7.97
N GLY A 350 29.84 22.10 -6.96
CA GLY A 350 29.64 21.05 -5.95
C GLY A 350 28.36 21.21 -5.12
N LEU A 351 28.02 22.43 -4.71
CA LEU A 351 26.78 22.74 -3.97
C LEU A 351 25.53 22.44 -4.81
N ASN A 352 25.55 22.74 -6.10
CA ASN A 352 24.39 22.53 -6.97
C ASN A 352 24.19 21.06 -7.34
N VAL A 353 25.27 20.34 -7.59
CA VAL A 353 25.23 18.88 -7.77
C VAL A 353 24.68 18.20 -6.53
N PHE A 354 25.05 18.66 -5.34
CA PHE A 354 24.49 18.14 -4.11
C PHE A 354 22.97 18.28 -4.09
N TRP A 355 22.44 19.51 -4.26
CA TRP A 355 20.99 19.76 -4.26
C TRP A 355 20.23 18.99 -5.34
N LEU A 356 20.84 18.77 -6.50
CA LEU A 356 20.27 17.97 -7.60
C LEU A 356 20.01 16.53 -7.22
N LEU A 357 20.93 15.95 -6.46
CA LEU A 357 20.89 14.55 -6.09
C LEU A 357 20.08 14.29 -4.83
N VAL A 358 19.82 15.31 -3.98
CA VAL A 358 19.12 15.14 -2.69
C VAL A 358 17.80 14.38 -2.81
N PRO A 359 16.85 14.69 -3.72
CA PRO A 359 15.58 13.97 -3.78
C PRO A 359 15.72 12.48 -4.13
N TRP A 360 16.66 12.16 -5.03
CA TRP A 360 16.98 10.79 -5.45
C TRP A 360 17.73 10.02 -4.36
N LEU A 361 18.70 10.66 -3.72
CA LEU A 361 19.43 10.10 -2.57
C LEU A 361 18.51 9.84 -1.38
N ALA A 362 17.60 10.77 -1.07
CA ALA A 362 16.61 10.59 -0.02
C ALA A 362 15.69 9.39 -0.32
N SER A 363 15.29 9.22 -1.58
CA SER A 363 14.52 8.05 -2.03
C SER A 363 15.29 6.74 -1.89
N ILE A 364 16.59 6.73 -2.21
CA ILE A 364 17.48 5.57 -1.99
C ILE A 364 17.59 5.25 -0.51
N VAL A 365 17.86 6.25 0.34
CA VAL A 365 17.96 6.06 1.79
C VAL A 365 16.65 5.51 2.35
N LEU A 366 15.50 6.06 1.92
CA LEU A 366 14.19 5.56 2.32
C LEU A 366 13.99 4.08 1.92
N LEU A 367 14.34 3.70 0.69
CA LEU A 367 14.28 2.31 0.23
C LEU A 367 15.22 1.39 1.02
N LEU A 368 16.44 1.83 1.34
CA LEU A 368 17.41 1.03 2.09
C LEU A 368 16.97 0.82 3.55
N VAL A 369 16.47 1.87 4.21
CA VAL A 369 15.93 1.80 5.57
C VAL A 369 14.70 0.88 5.63
N THR A 370 13.85 0.91 4.60
CA THR A 370 12.61 0.12 4.53
C THR A 370 12.77 -1.23 3.82
N ARG A 371 13.99 -1.65 3.45
CA ARG A 371 14.28 -2.88 2.69
C ARG A 371 13.60 -4.13 3.25
N ARG A 372 13.55 -4.27 4.58
CA ARG A 372 12.97 -5.45 5.25
C ARG A 372 11.46 -5.57 5.06
N TRP A 373 10.78 -4.49 4.68
CA TRP A 373 9.35 -4.54 4.41
C TRP A 373 9.04 -5.24 3.09
N PHE A 374 10.00 -5.38 2.17
CA PHE A 374 9.79 -5.92 0.82
C PHE A 374 10.49 -7.28 0.63
N PHE A 375 9.84 -8.36 1.07
CA PHE A 375 10.38 -9.72 1.02
C PHE A 375 9.56 -10.68 0.15
N VAL A 376 8.46 -10.22 -0.46
CA VAL A 376 7.63 -11.08 -1.31
C VAL A 376 8.34 -11.29 -2.64
N ASP A 377 8.90 -12.48 -2.83
CA ASP A 377 9.60 -12.88 -4.05
C ASP A 377 8.61 -13.17 -5.19
N VAL A 378 9.14 -13.20 -6.42
CA VAL A 378 8.41 -13.55 -7.63
C VAL A 378 9.00 -14.85 -8.18
N ASP A 379 8.15 -15.75 -8.66
CA ASP A 379 8.59 -17.02 -9.23
C ASP A 379 9.57 -16.83 -10.41
N LYS A 380 10.54 -17.74 -10.53
CA LYS A 380 11.58 -17.73 -11.57
C LYS A 380 10.99 -17.78 -12.98
N ARG A 381 9.85 -18.47 -13.16
CA ARG A 381 9.15 -18.53 -14.46
C ARG A 381 8.61 -17.15 -14.86
N GLY A 382 8.03 -16.42 -13.90
CA GLY A 382 7.57 -15.04 -14.11
C GLY A 382 8.72 -14.12 -14.50
N TRP A 383 9.86 -14.22 -13.82
CA TRP A 383 11.05 -13.44 -14.15
C TRP A 383 11.61 -13.74 -15.55
N ARG A 384 11.64 -15.01 -15.96
CA ARG A 384 12.04 -15.41 -17.33
C ARG A 384 11.09 -14.85 -18.39
N ALA A 385 9.78 -15.00 -18.18
CA ALA A 385 8.77 -14.49 -19.11
C ALA A 385 8.84 -12.95 -19.25
N PHE A 386 9.15 -12.23 -18.16
CA PHE A 386 9.39 -10.79 -18.20
C PHE A 386 10.56 -10.43 -19.12
N TRP A 387 11.73 -11.04 -18.93
CA TRP A 387 12.90 -10.73 -19.76
C TRP A 387 12.71 -11.12 -21.23
N ILE A 388 11.99 -12.21 -21.52
CA ILE A 388 11.64 -12.58 -22.90
C ILE A 388 10.78 -11.49 -23.55
N LYS A 389 9.75 -11.00 -22.85
CA LYS A 389 8.88 -9.91 -23.35
C LYS A 389 9.67 -8.62 -23.57
N VAL A 390 10.53 -8.23 -22.62
CA VAL A 390 11.36 -7.03 -22.73
C VAL A 390 12.36 -7.14 -23.89
N ALA A 391 13.00 -8.31 -24.05
CA ALA A 391 13.92 -8.55 -25.16
C ALA A 391 13.20 -8.52 -26.52
N ALA A 392 12.04 -9.15 -26.64
CA ALA A 392 11.24 -9.12 -27.86
C ALA A 392 10.79 -7.69 -28.21
N LEU A 393 10.30 -6.94 -27.23
CA LEU A 393 9.87 -5.56 -27.42
C LEU A 393 11.04 -4.64 -27.79
N GLY A 394 12.20 -4.82 -27.13
CA GLY A 394 13.43 -4.10 -27.43
C GLY A 394 13.92 -4.38 -28.84
N LEU A 395 13.92 -5.65 -29.26
CA LEU A 395 14.32 -6.06 -30.62
C LEU A 395 13.42 -5.44 -31.69
N VAL A 396 12.10 -5.49 -31.50
CA VAL A 396 11.14 -4.90 -32.44
C VAL A 396 11.34 -3.39 -32.54
N SER A 397 11.43 -2.70 -31.40
CA SER A 397 11.58 -1.24 -31.35
C SER A 397 12.93 -0.80 -31.95
N ALA A 398 14.01 -1.52 -31.65
CA ALA A 398 15.33 -1.25 -32.23
C ALA A 398 15.34 -1.48 -33.74
N THR A 399 14.63 -2.50 -34.24
CA THR A 399 14.48 -2.73 -35.68
C THR A 399 13.78 -1.56 -36.35
N PHE A 400 12.70 -1.03 -35.76
CA PHE A 400 12.02 0.16 -36.31
C PHE A 400 12.92 1.40 -36.34
N VAL A 401 13.72 1.64 -35.30
CA VAL A 401 14.68 2.76 -35.27
C VAL A 401 15.76 2.58 -36.35
N VAL A 402 16.35 1.40 -36.47
CA VAL A 402 17.37 1.10 -37.50
C VAL A 402 16.80 1.25 -38.90
N VAL A 403 15.61 0.71 -39.17
CA VAL A 403 14.94 0.84 -40.48
C VAL A 403 14.62 2.30 -40.79
N ALA A 404 14.12 3.07 -39.81
CA ALA A 404 13.85 4.49 -39.98
C ALA A 404 15.13 5.27 -40.36
N PHE A 405 16.25 4.95 -39.71
CA PHE A 405 17.55 5.54 -40.02
C PHE A 405 18.01 5.20 -41.44
N LEU A 406 17.97 3.91 -41.81
CA LEU A 406 18.39 3.43 -43.14
C LEU A 406 17.56 4.04 -44.28
N VAL A 407 16.24 4.20 -44.08
CA VAL A 407 15.35 4.84 -45.06
C VAL A 407 15.64 6.33 -45.21
N ALA A 408 16.12 6.98 -44.14
CA ALA A 408 16.44 8.40 -44.17
C ALA A 408 17.79 8.71 -44.84
N THR A 409 18.67 7.72 -44.99
CA THR A 409 20.02 7.88 -45.56
C THR A 409 20.25 7.05 -46.84
N PRO A 410 19.44 7.25 -47.91
CA PRO A 410 19.48 6.41 -49.11
C PRO A 410 20.81 6.48 -49.86
N ASP A 411 21.54 7.59 -49.74
CA ASP A 411 22.81 7.84 -50.46
C ASP A 411 24.05 7.30 -49.74
N THR A 412 23.89 6.75 -48.53
CA THR A 412 25.00 6.19 -47.74
C THR A 412 25.12 4.69 -47.92
N ALA A 413 26.35 4.16 -47.93
CA ALA A 413 26.57 2.72 -48.02
C ALA A 413 25.92 2.00 -46.83
N PHE A 414 25.20 0.90 -47.07
CA PHE A 414 24.44 0.17 -46.05
C PHE A 414 25.26 -0.17 -44.80
N SER A 415 26.53 -0.59 -44.97
CA SER A 415 27.41 -0.92 -43.83
C SER A 415 27.68 0.28 -42.92
N THR A 416 27.89 1.46 -43.52
CA THR A 416 28.11 2.72 -42.78
C THR A 416 26.84 3.21 -42.12
N ALA A 417 25.70 3.15 -42.83
CA ALA A 417 24.39 3.55 -42.32
C ALA A 417 23.93 2.66 -41.16
N PHE A 418 24.11 1.34 -41.30
CA PHE A 418 23.77 0.35 -40.28
C PHE A 418 24.66 0.49 -39.03
N GLY A 419 25.97 0.67 -39.21
CA GLY A 419 26.90 0.92 -38.11
C GLY A 419 26.53 2.18 -37.32
N HIS A 420 26.19 3.26 -38.03
CA HIS A 420 25.75 4.50 -37.41
C HIS A 420 24.40 4.35 -36.69
N ALA A 421 23.43 3.66 -37.31
CA ALA A 421 22.12 3.38 -36.70
C ALA A 421 22.26 2.62 -35.38
N ILE A 422 23.14 1.60 -35.31
CA ILE A 422 23.40 0.85 -34.08
C ILE A 422 24.04 1.75 -33.02
N SER A 423 25.02 2.57 -33.39
CA SER A 423 25.68 3.47 -32.44
C SER A 423 24.72 4.48 -31.81
N LYS A 424 23.62 4.81 -32.51
CA LYS A 424 22.58 5.74 -32.08
C LYS A 424 21.40 5.09 -31.35
N LEU A 425 21.33 3.76 -31.26
CA LEU A 425 20.27 3.07 -30.51
C LEU A 425 20.24 3.43 -29.02
N PRO A 426 21.37 3.48 -28.28
CA PRO A 426 21.35 3.83 -26.86
C PRO A 426 20.66 5.17 -26.58
N GLU A 427 20.86 6.17 -27.45
CA GLU A 427 20.27 7.51 -27.32
C GLU A 427 18.73 7.48 -27.41
N HIS A 428 18.15 6.53 -28.15
CA HIS A 428 16.69 6.38 -28.28
C HIS A 428 16.06 5.60 -27.12
N PHE A 429 16.84 4.74 -26.45
CA PHE A 429 16.37 3.92 -25.33
C PHE A 429 16.78 4.47 -23.96
N VAL A 430 17.22 5.73 -23.87
CA VAL A 430 17.36 6.45 -22.60
C VAL A 430 16.16 7.40 -22.48
N PRO A 431 15.35 7.37 -21.41
CA PRO A 431 14.11 8.15 -21.30
C PRO A 431 14.28 9.68 -21.27
N LEU A 432 15.52 10.17 -21.29
CA LEU A 432 15.87 11.57 -21.11
C LEU A 432 16.24 12.12 -22.49
N SER A 433 15.48 13.11 -22.94
CA SER A 433 15.52 13.63 -24.30
C SER A 433 16.88 14.26 -24.62
N SER A 434 17.68 13.52 -25.41
CA SER A 434 18.67 14.01 -26.38
C SER A 434 19.61 15.16 -26.00
N GLY A 435 20.88 14.82 -25.76
CA GLY A 435 22.02 15.76 -25.89
C GLY A 435 23.40 15.08 -25.86
N TRP A 436 23.46 13.75 -25.83
CA TRP A 436 24.61 13.02 -25.28
C TRP A 436 25.74 12.70 -26.28
N MET A 437 25.67 13.19 -27.52
CA MET A 437 26.79 13.10 -28.45
C MET A 437 26.74 14.27 -29.43
N GLY A 438 27.77 15.11 -29.37
CA GLY A 438 27.92 16.31 -30.20
C GLY A 438 27.82 16.03 -31.71
N ASP A 439 27.48 17.09 -32.43
CA ASP A 439 27.50 17.20 -33.89
C ASP A 439 26.81 16.07 -34.65
N SER A 440 25.48 16.05 -34.64
CA SER A 440 24.80 15.85 -35.91
C SER A 440 23.53 16.69 -35.98
N PRO A 441 23.46 17.68 -36.90
CA PRO A 441 22.19 18.30 -37.17
C PRO A 441 21.25 17.21 -37.68
N THR A 442 20.01 17.27 -37.22
CA THR A 442 18.85 16.51 -37.69
C THR A 442 18.63 16.53 -39.22
N ARG A 443 19.54 17.13 -40.01
CA ARG A 443 19.60 17.04 -41.48
C ARG A 443 19.71 15.61 -42.02
N VAL A 444 20.14 14.63 -41.22
CA VAL A 444 20.32 13.25 -41.70
C VAL A 444 19.01 12.44 -41.64
N MET A 445 18.03 12.83 -40.82
CA MET A 445 16.75 12.12 -40.70
C MET A 445 15.57 12.99 -41.17
N GLY A 446 14.91 12.59 -42.26
CA GLY A 446 13.67 13.24 -42.70
C GLY A 446 12.56 13.08 -41.64
N HIS A 447 11.60 14.03 -41.62
CA HIS A 447 10.55 14.13 -40.60
C HIS A 447 9.87 12.80 -40.23
N ARG A 448 9.51 11.98 -41.22
CA ARG A 448 8.85 10.67 -41.01
C ARG A 448 9.72 9.68 -40.24
N ALA A 449 11.02 9.64 -40.54
CA ALA A 449 11.96 8.75 -39.86
C ALA A 449 12.14 9.16 -38.39
N THR A 450 12.21 10.47 -38.12
CA THR A 450 12.27 11.00 -36.76
C THR A 450 11.04 10.62 -35.94
N VAL A 451 9.84 10.82 -36.51
CA VAL A 451 8.58 10.42 -35.85
C VAL A 451 8.56 8.93 -35.55
N ILE A 452 8.88 8.06 -36.52
CA ILE A 452 8.90 6.61 -36.33
C ILE A 452 9.88 6.21 -35.22
N SER A 453 11.08 6.79 -35.20
CA SER A 453 12.10 6.48 -34.20
C SER A 453 11.70 6.86 -32.77
N LEU A 454 11.12 8.05 -32.58
CA LEU A 454 10.66 8.53 -31.27
C LEU A 454 9.47 7.72 -30.76
N TRP A 455 8.51 7.40 -31.63
CA TRP A 455 7.36 6.59 -31.23
C TRP A 455 7.74 5.13 -30.98
N ALA A 456 8.69 4.56 -31.72
CA ALA A 456 9.22 3.22 -31.44
C ALA A 456 9.84 3.15 -30.03
N ALA A 457 10.63 4.15 -29.64
CA ALA A 457 11.16 4.26 -28.29
C ALA A 457 10.07 4.41 -27.21
N ASN A 458 9.08 5.29 -27.43
CA ASN A 458 7.96 5.45 -26.50
C ASN A 458 7.15 4.17 -26.34
N LEU A 459 6.87 3.44 -27.42
CA LEU A 459 6.17 2.15 -27.40
C LEU A 459 6.95 1.08 -26.63
N PHE A 460 8.27 1.07 -26.72
CA PHE A 460 9.12 0.21 -25.88
C PHE A 460 8.88 0.50 -24.39
N TRP A 461 8.90 1.77 -23.99
CA TRP A 461 8.70 2.15 -22.58
C TRP A 461 7.29 1.84 -22.07
N PHE A 462 6.25 2.05 -22.90
CA PHE A 462 4.90 1.62 -22.56
C PHE A 462 4.81 0.10 -22.39
N GLY A 463 5.39 -0.67 -23.31
CA GLY A 463 5.39 -2.12 -23.19
C GLY A 463 6.23 -2.62 -22.01
N LEU A 464 7.33 -1.94 -21.64
CA LEU A 464 8.10 -2.22 -20.42
C LEU A 464 7.27 -1.95 -19.17
N ALA A 465 6.54 -0.84 -19.11
CA ALA A 465 5.64 -0.53 -18.00
C ALA A 465 4.54 -1.60 -17.86
N ILE A 466 3.94 -2.04 -18.98
CA ILE A 466 2.94 -3.11 -19.00
C ILE A 466 3.55 -4.45 -18.56
N ALA A 467 4.73 -4.82 -19.07
CA ALA A 467 5.42 -6.05 -18.70
C ALA A 467 5.78 -6.07 -17.21
N THR A 468 6.23 -4.93 -16.67
CA THR A 468 6.53 -4.73 -15.25
C THR A 468 5.26 -4.83 -14.41
N TRP A 469 4.16 -4.21 -14.84
CA TRP A 469 2.84 -4.31 -14.20
C TRP A 469 2.35 -5.75 -14.13
N GLN A 470 2.46 -6.49 -15.25
CA GLN A 470 2.08 -7.90 -15.33
C GLN A 470 2.92 -8.74 -14.36
N LEU A 471 4.25 -8.55 -14.35
CA LEU A 471 5.16 -9.26 -13.46
C LEU A 471 4.79 -9.03 -11.97
N ILE A 472 4.57 -7.78 -11.58
CA ILE A 472 4.23 -7.38 -10.21
C ILE A 472 2.82 -7.87 -9.80
N SER A 473 1.93 -8.06 -10.77
CA SER A 473 0.57 -8.52 -10.54
C SER A 473 0.43 -10.04 -10.51
N THR A 474 1.47 -10.80 -10.85
CA THR A 474 1.44 -12.27 -10.76
C THR A 474 1.29 -12.77 -9.32
N VAL A 475 0.65 -13.92 -9.13
CA VAL A 475 0.57 -14.57 -7.81
C VAL A 475 1.99 -14.93 -7.36
N PRO A 476 2.42 -14.56 -6.13
CA PRO A 476 3.80 -14.77 -5.67
C PRO A 476 4.29 -16.21 -5.76
N ASP A 477 3.41 -17.17 -5.47
CA ASP A 477 3.71 -18.60 -5.46
C ASP A 477 2.52 -19.40 -6.01
N ALA A 478 2.62 -19.83 -7.26
CA ALA A 478 1.58 -20.62 -7.92
C ALA A 478 1.44 -22.03 -7.34
N ALA A 479 2.51 -22.62 -6.82
CA ALA A 479 2.47 -23.93 -6.19
C ALA A 479 1.76 -23.87 -4.83
N SER A 480 2.05 -22.84 -4.03
CA SER A 480 1.28 -22.57 -2.80
C SER A 480 -0.19 -22.26 -3.11
N ALA A 481 -0.49 -21.52 -4.18
CA ALA A 481 -1.87 -21.26 -4.58
C ALA A 481 -2.62 -22.55 -5.01
N GLN A 482 -1.96 -23.45 -5.75
CA GLN A 482 -2.52 -24.75 -6.09
C GLN A 482 -2.72 -25.62 -4.85
N GLY A 483 -1.74 -25.66 -3.95
CA GLY A 483 -1.85 -26.35 -2.66
C GLY A 483 -3.01 -25.82 -1.83
N ARG A 484 -3.19 -24.51 -1.77
CA ARG A 484 -4.33 -23.88 -1.07
C ARG A 484 -5.67 -24.25 -1.69
N ARG A 485 -5.78 -24.29 -3.03
CA ARG A 485 -7.00 -24.74 -3.71
C ARG A 485 -7.31 -26.21 -3.41
N ARG A 486 -6.29 -27.08 -3.41
CA ARG A 486 -6.44 -28.49 -3.05
C ARG A 486 -6.86 -28.65 -1.58
N MET A 487 -6.29 -27.84 -0.68
CA MET A 487 -6.69 -27.80 0.73
C MET A 487 -8.11 -27.29 0.91
N LEU A 488 -8.52 -26.24 0.18
CA LEU A 488 -9.88 -25.70 0.23
C LEU A 488 -10.91 -26.77 -0.15
N ALA A 489 -10.70 -27.44 -1.30
CA ALA A 489 -11.57 -28.54 -1.72
C ALA A 489 -11.63 -29.67 -0.66
N MET A 490 -10.48 -30.00 -0.04
CA MET A 490 -10.42 -31.01 1.01
C MET A 490 -11.15 -30.61 2.29
N LEU A 491 -11.17 -29.32 2.65
CA LEU A 491 -11.96 -28.82 3.77
C LEU A 491 -13.45 -28.87 3.47
N GLU A 492 -13.86 -28.48 2.27
CA GLU A 492 -15.27 -28.43 1.86
C GLU A 492 -15.90 -29.81 1.65
N GLU A 493 -15.10 -30.81 1.22
CA GLU A 493 -15.56 -32.18 0.96
C GLU A 493 -15.27 -33.14 2.14
N GLY A 494 -14.33 -32.77 3.01
CA GLY A 494 -13.76 -33.63 4.04
C GLY A 494 -14.18 -33.26 5.46
N SER A 495 -13.28 -33.52 6.42
CA SER A 495 -13.45 -33.20 7.84
C SER A 495 -12.22 -32.51 8.40
N GLY A 496 -12.42 -31.36 9.04
CA GLY A 496 -11.38 -30.61 9.75
C GLY A 496 -11.61 -30.57 11.26
N ASP A 497 -10.69 -29.94 11.99
CA ASP A 497 -10.95 -29.44 13.35
C ASP A 497 -11.49 -28.00 13.31
N HIS A 498 -11.69 -27.37 14.48
CA HIS A 498 -12.23 -26.00 14.57
C HIS A 498 -11.28 -24.92 14.01
N LEU A 499 -9.99 -25.23 13.84
CA LEU A 499 -8.96 -24.31 13.32
C LEU A 499 -8.60 -24.59 11.86
N SER A 500 -9.15 -25.65 11.28
CA SER A 500 -8.79 -26.19 9.97
C SER A 500 -8.92 -25.20 8.82
N TRP A 501 -9.83 -24.23 8.89
CA TRP A 501 -9.91 -23.17 7.86
C TRP A 501 -8.68 -22.25 7.85
N MET A 502 -8.01 -22.09 8.99
CA MET A 502 -6.77 -21.31 9.11
C MET A 502 -5.61 -21.95 8.33
N THR A 503 -5.73 -23.23 7.95
CA THR A 503 -4.76 -23.90 7.07
C THR A 503 -4.63 -23.19 5.72
N LEU A 504 -5.67 -22.48 5.26
CA LEU A 504 -5.69 -21.72 4.00
C LEU A 504 -4.87 -20.41 4.06
N TRP A 505 -4.43 -19.99 5.24
CA TRP A 505 -3.75 -18.71 5.39
C TRP A 505 -2.33 -18.70 4.82
N GLN A 506 -1.77 -17.50 4.72
CA GLN A 506 -0.46 -17.30 4.10
C GLN A 506 0.67 -17.95 4.93
N ASN A 507 1.76 -18.31 4.25
CA ASN A 507 2.97 -18.93 4.82
C ASN A 507 2.84 -20.41 5.26
N ASN A 508 1.65 -21.00 5.20
CA ASN A 508 1.47 -22.43 5.41
C ASN A 508 2.02 -23.22 4.22
N ARG A 509 2.74 -24.30 4.55
CA ARG A 509 3.11 -25.37 3.63
C ARG A 509 2.14 -26.51 3.82
N TYR A 510 1.89 -27.26 2.75
CA TYR A 510 1.00 -28.41 2.78
C TYR A 510 1.80 -29.68 2.54
N TRP A 511 1.56 -30.68 3.36
CA TRP A 511 1.87 -32.07 3.05
C TRP A 511 0.54 -32.75 2.74
N PHE A 512 0.48 -33.44 1.61
CA PHE A 512 -0.68 -34.23 1.22
C PHE A 512 -0.29 -35.69 1.28
N SER A 513 -1.19 -36.55 1.76
CA SER A 513 -1.00 -37.99 1.70
C SER A 513 -0.94 -38.44 0.23
N ASP A 514 0.04 -39.27 -0.08
CA ASP A 514 0.15 -39.95 -1.38
C ASP A 514 -0.63 -41.26 -1.40
N ASP A 515 -1.09 -41.73 -0.23
CA ASP A 515 -1.87 -42.95 -0.08
C ASP A 515 -3.35 -42.68 -0.39
N PRO A 516 -3.92 -43.28 -1.45
CA PRO A 516 -5.33 -43.12 -1.79
C PRO A 516 -6.29 -43.68 -0.73
N SER A 517 -5.82 -44.61 0.12
CA SER A 517 -6.63 -45.20 1.19
C SER A 517 -6.76 -44.30 2.42
N VAL A 518 -5.85 -43.33 2.55
CA VAL A 518 -5.80 -42.37 3.66
C VAL A 518 -5.71 -40.94 3.08
N PRO A 519 -6.75 -40.46 2.37
CA PRO A 519 -6.71 -39.14 1.76
C PRO A 519 -6.74 -38.07 2.84
N GLY A 520 -5.75 -37.18 2.84
CA GLY A 520 -5.70 -36.10 3.80
C GLY A 520 -4.50 -35.18 3.63
N ALA A 521 -4.44 -34.16 4.47
CA ALA A 521 -3.40 -33.17 4.42
C ALA A 521 -3.07 -32.58 5.79
N VAL A 522 -1.83 -32.11 5.94
CA VAL A 522 -1.37 -31.37 7.11
C VAL A 522 -0.80 -30.04 6.64
N ALA A 523 -1.30 -28.95 7.21
CA ALA A 523 -0.71 -27.63 7.03
C ALA A 523 0.26 -27.32 8.16
N TYR A 524 1.45 -26.83 7.81
CA TYR A 524 2.51 -26.58 8.77
C TYR A 524 3.43 -25.44 8.34
N GLN A 525 4.17 -24.89 9.31
CA GLN A 525 5.29 -23.98 9.08
C GLN A 525 6.55 -24.54 9.69
N VAL A 526 7.66 -24.51 8.94
CA VAL A 526 8.96 -24.95 9.44
C VAL A 526 9.76 -23.75 9.93
N ARG A 527 10.14 -23.77 11.20
CA ARG A 527 11.01 -22.76 11.84
C ARG A 527 12.02 -23.47 12.73
N LYS A 528 13.32 -23.18 12.54
CA LYS A 528 14.42 -23.74 13.37
C LYS A 528 14.40 -25.28 13.50
N GLY A 529 14.05 -25.99 12.43
CA GLY A 529 13.96 -27.45 12.46
C GLY A 529 12.72 -28.01 13.16
N ILE A 530 11.76 -27.16 13.53
CA ILE A 530 10.46 -27.57 14.06
C ILE A 530 9.38 -27.34 12.99
N ALA A 531 8.62 -28.38 12.67
CA ALA A 531 7.40 -28.31 11.89
C ALA A 531 6.22 -28.06 12.84
N VAL A 532 5.78 -26.81 12.92
CA VAL A 532 4.63 -26.40 13.73
C VAL A 532 3.38 -26.53 12.86
N THR A 533 2.44 -27.39 13.25
CA THR A 533 1.19 -27.60 12.50
C THR A 533 0.15 -26.53 12.81
N VAL A 534 -0.85 -26.39 11.95
CA VAL A 534 -2.05 -25.58 12.19
C VAL A 534 -3.18 -26.53 12.55
N GLY A 535 -3.32 -26.83 13.83
CA GLY A 535 -4.30 -27.80 14.31
C GLY A 535 -3.96 -29.24 13.92
N GLU A 536 -5.01 -30.05 13.85
CA GLU A 536 -5.02 -31.48 13.51
C GLU A 536 -4.95 -31.71 11.98
N PRO A 537 -4.64 -32.94 11.52
CA PRO A 537 -4.77 -33.29 10.10
C PRO A 537 -6.18 -33.07 9.56
N VAL A 538 -6.27 -32.55 8.33
CA VAL A 538 -7.53 -32.47 7.58
C VAL A 538 -7.72 -33.80 6.84
N CYS A 539 -8.82 -34.48 7.15
CA CYS A 539 -9.19 -35.73 6.49
C CYS A 539 -9.97 -35.42 5.22
N GLY A 540 -9.54 -35.99 4.09
CA GLY A 540 -10.29 -35.94 2.83
C GLY A 540 -11.50 -36.87 2.85
N PRO A 541 -12.36 -36.78 1.81
CA PRO A 541 -13.50 -37.67 1.67
C PRO A 541 -13.02 -39.12 1.57
N LEU A 542 -13.57 -40.01 2.41
CA LEU A 542 -13.33 -41.44 2.31
C LEU A 542 -13.98 -41.97 1.03
N PRO A 543 -13.35 -42.91 0.29
CA PRO A 543 -14.01 -43.58 -0.84
C PRO A 543 -15.30 -44.22 -0.35
N ALA A 544 -16.41 -43.98 -1.03
CA ALA A 544 -17.64 -44.73 -0.79
C ALA A 544 -17.31 -46.22 -1.02
N LEU A 545 -17.43 -47.02 0.03
CA LEU A 545 -17.49 -48.47 -0.13
C LEU A 545 -18.75 -48.72 -0.95
N GLU A 546 -18.59 -49.01 -2.26
CA GLU A 546 -19.68 -49.61 -3.02
C GLU A 546 -20.07 -50.88 -2.26
N GLU A 547 -21.32 -50.93 -1.79
CA GLU A 547 -21.97 -52.12 -1.26
C GLU A 547 -21.94 -53.21 -2.33
N SER A 548 -20.81 -53.87 -2.49
CA SER A 548 -20.65 -55.05 -3.30
C SER A 548 -20.72 -56.23 -2.34
N GLU A 549 -21.89 -56.88 -2.32
CA GLU A 549 -22.24 -58.00 -1.42
C GLU A 549 -21.34 -59.24 -1.56
N GLU A 550 -20.31 -59.24 -2.40
CA GLU A 550 -19.52 -60.43 -2.71
C GLU A 550 -18.01 -60.15 -2.85
N ALA A 551 -17.34 -59.76 -1.76
CA ALA A 551 -15.89 -59.88 -1.67
C ALA A 551 -15.44 -60.21 -0.23
N HIS A 552 -15.05 -61.47 -0.04
CA HIS A 552 -14.39 -61.95 1.19
C HIS A 552 -13.10 -61.15 1.46
N GLY A 553 -13.08 -60.38 2.56
CA GLY A 553 -11.84 -59.96 3.22
C GLY A 553 -11.37 -58.51 3.03
N HIS A 554 -12.26 -57.53 2.82
CA HIS A 554 -11.88 -56.11 2.83
C HIS A 554 -11.91 -55.50 4.24
N GLU A 555 -10.79 -54.91 4.66
CA GLU A 555 -10.68 -54.04 5.85
C GLU A 555 -11.76 -52.95 5.79
N LEU A 556 -12.56 -52.83 6.85
CA LEU A 556 -13.52 -51.74 6.99
C LEU A 556 -12.80 -50.40 6.86
N ALA A 557 -13.44 -49.41 6.23
CA ALA A 557 -12.96 -48.04 6.24
C ALA A 557 -12.70 -47.60 7.71
N PRO A 558 -11.52 -47.07 8.03
CA PRO A 558 -11.16 -46.75 9.40
C PRO A 558 -12.12 -45.69 9.97
N ALA A 559 -12.41 -45.78 11.27
CA ALA A 559 -13.18 -44.74 11.96
C ALA A 559 -12.50 -43.37 11.74
N PRO A 560 -13.26 -42.25 11.70
CA PRO A 560 -12.71 -40.91 11.42
C PRO A 560 -11.49 -40.54 12.28
N GLU A 561 -11.50 -40.94 13.55
CA GLU A 561 -10.39 -40.77 14.50
C GLU A 561 -9.14 -41.55 14.08
N GLN A 562 -9.31 -42.84 13.72
CA GLN A 562 -8.23 -43.69 13.24
C GLN A 562 -7.62 -43.18 11.93
N HIS A 563 -8.45 -42.67 11.02
CA HIS A 563 -7.99 -42.02 9.78
C HIS A 563 -7.09 -40.80 10.11
N ARG A 564 -7.53 -39.93 11.02
CA ARG A 564 -6.77 -38.75 11.44
C ARG A 564 -5.42 -39.11 12.07
N LEU A 565 -5.39 -40.13 12.91
CA LEU A 565 -4.16 -40.61 13.55
C LEU A 565 -3.18 -41.24 12.53
N GLN A 566 -3.68 -41.99 11.53
CA GLN A 566 -2.84 -42.51 10.45
C GLN A 566 -2.17 -41.39 9.65
N LEU A 567 -2.92 -40.32 9.32
CA LEU A 567 -2.37 -39.12 8.69
C LEU A 567 -1.30 -38.44 9.57
N ALA A 568 -1.56 -38.33 10.88
CA ALA A 568 -0.63 -37.75 11.82
C ALA A 568 0.71 -38.52 11.84
N ARG A 569 0.66 -39.85 11.89
CA ARG A 569 1.83 -40.73 11.84
C ARG A 569 2.59 -40.61 10.52
N ALA A 570 1.89 -40.64 9.40
CA ALA A 570 2.49 -40.49 8.07
C ALA A 570 3.19 -39.13 7.91
N PHE A 571 2.57 -38.05 8.38
CA PHE A 571 3.18 -36.72 8.41
C PHE A 571 4.39 -36.66 9.34
N ALA A 572 4.31 -37.27 10.52
CA ALA A 572 5.43 -37.30 11.46
C ALA A 572 6.65 -38.03 10.88
N LEU A 573 6.43 -39.14 10.17
CA LEU A 573 7.49 -39.84 9.44
C LEU A 573 8.10 -38.96 8.33
N PHE A 574 7.26 -38.29 7.55
CA PHE A 574 7.73 -37.33 6.53
C PHE A 574 8.58 -36.23 7.17
N ALA A 575 8.11 -35.59 8.24
CA ALA A 575 8.85 -34.53 8.93
C ALA A 575 10.19 -35.03 9.47
N HIS A 576 10.21 -36.25 10.03
CA HIS A 576 11.43 -36.88 10.52
C HIS A 576 12.45 -37.13 9.41
N GLN A 577 12.01 -37.59 8.23
CA GLN A 577 12.87 -37.76 7.05
C GLN A 577 13.48 -36.45 6.55
N GLN A 578 12.84 -35.31 6.82
CA GLN A 578 13.37 -33.97 6.53
C GLN A 578 14.28 -33.43 7.65
N GLY A 579 14.50 -34.20 8.72
CA GLY A 579 15.25 -33.78 9.91
C GLY A 579 14.50 -32.77 10.78
N TRP A 580 13.16 -32.74 10.71
CA TRP A 580 12.34 -31.85 11.51
C TRP A 580 11.69 -32.59 12.68
N GLN A 581 11.51 -31.88 13.80
CA GLN A 581 10.63 -32.33 14.88
C GLN A 581 9.22 -31.78 14.67
N VAL A 582 8.20 -32.55 15.02
CA VAL A 582 6.80 -32.13 14.90
C VAL A 582 6.33 -31.52 16.21
N ALA A 583 5.66 -30.37 16.10
CA ALA A 583 4.88 -29.77 17.17
C ALA A 583 3.43 -29.64 16.68
N TRP A 584 2.55 -30.51 17.19
CA TRP A 584 1.12 -30.45 16.92
C TRP A 584 0.52 -29.31 17.73
N TYR A 585 0.30 -28.16 17.11
CA TYR A 585 -0.02 -26.93 17.83
C TYR A 585 -1.51 -26.62 17.79
N SER A 586 -2.10 -26.44 18.97
CA SER A 586 -3.54 -26.17 19.16
C SER A 586 -4.40 -27.30 18.59
N VAL A 587 -4.21 -28.51 19.10
CA VAL A 587 -5.04 -29.69 18.79
C VAL A 587 -6.02 -30.01 19.95
N ARG A 588 -7.14 -30.66 19.66
CA ARG A 588 -8.15 -30.98 20.68
C ARG A 588 -7.61 -32.03 21.65
N GLU A 589 -8.25 -32.10 22.82
CA GLU A 589 -7.86 -33.04 23.87
C GLU A 589 -7.90 -34.50 23.41
N GLU A 590 -8.95 -34.88 22.68
CA GLU A 590 -9.17 -36.24 22.16
C GLU A 590 -7.98 -36.70 21.30
N PHE A 591 -7.61 -35.88 20.31
CA PHE A 591 -6.47 -36.16 19.45
C PHE A 591 -5.13 -36.14 20.20
N ALA A 592 -4.98 -35.24 21.18
CA ALA A 592 -3.77 -35.19 22.01
C ALA A 592 -3.59 -36.47 22.84
N LEU A 593 -4.68 -37.01 23.41
CA LEU A 593 -4.67 -38.26 24.17
C LEU A 593 -4.30 -39.47 23.30
N GLU A 594 -4.76 -39.52 22.05
CA GLU A 594 -4.41 -40.59 21.12
C GLU A 594 -2.91 -40.60 20.77
N LEU A 595 -2.30 -39.42 20.64
CA LEU A 595 -0.88 -39.28 20.36
C LEU A 595 0.04 -39.67 21.53
N ASP A 596 -0.49 -39.77 22.77
CA ASP A 596 0.30 -40.26 23.92
C ASP A 596 0.81 -41.70 23.65
N ALA A 597 0.02 -42.52 22.93
CA ALA A 597 0.42 -43.87 22.53
C ALA A 597 1.60 -43.89 21.53
N ASP A 598 1.79 -42.80 20.78
CA ASP A 598 2.87 -42.63 19.81
C ASP A 598 4.11 -41.95 20.44
N GLY A 599 4.12 -41.78 21.77
CA GLY A 599 5.23 -41.20 22.52
C GLY A 599 5.25 -39.67 22.56
N PHE A 600 4.20 -39.01 22.09
CA PHE A 600 4.03 -37.58 22.30
C PHE A 600 3.66 -37.29 23.75
N LYS A 601 4.06 -36.12 24.23
CA LYS A 601 3.60 -35.48 25.46
C LYS A 601 2.72 -34.31 25.09
N ARG A 602 1.72 -34.02 25.93
CA ARG A 602 0.77 -32.92 25.71
C ARG A 602 0.94 -31.80 26.72
N LEU A 603 0.75 -30.57 26.25
CA LEU A 603 0.82 -29.36 27.06
C LEU A 603 -0.42 -28.51 26.78
N HIS A 604 -1.20 -28.19 27.82
CA HIS A 604 -2.37 -27.33 27.66
C HIS A 604 -1.93 -25.88 27.32
N VAL A 605 -2.43 -25.32 26.21
CA VAL A 605 -2.01 -24.01 25.69
C VAL A 605 -3.12 -22.96 25.62
N ALA A 606 -4.38 -23.37 25.43
CA ALA A 606 -5.51 -22.44 25.33
C ALA A 606 -6.84 -23.12 25.68
N GLU A 607 -7.86 -22.33 26.01
CA GLU A 607 -9.24 -22.82 26.08
C GLU A 607 -10.12 -22.14 25.04
N GLU A 608 -10.88 -22.94 24.30
CA GLU A 608 -11.96 -22.49 23.45
C GLU A 608 -13.21 -22.13 24.25
N SER A 609 -14.07 -21.31 23.66
CA SER A 609 -15.41 -21.02 24.19
C SER A 609 -16.42 -21.30 23.10
N ILE A 610 -17.19 -22.38 23.25
CA ILE A 610 -18.16 -22.84 22.27
C ILE A 610 -19.56 -22.47 22.74
N MET A 611 -20.37 -21.96 21.82
CA MET A 611 -21.77 -21.64 22.04
C MET A 611 -22.66 -22.53 21.19
N ASN A 612 -23.68 -23.09 21.82
CA ASN A 612 -24.74 -23.84 21.13
C ASN A 612 -25.69 -22.86 20.41
N CYS A 613 -26.02 -23.15 19.15
CA CYS A 613 -26.87 -22.34 18.29
C CYS A 613 -28.38 -22.54 18.49
N GLU A 614 -28.82 -23.47 19.35
CA GLU A 614 -30.24 -23.73 19.62
C GLU A 614 -30.93 -22.58 20.38
N ASN A 615 -30.20 -21.85 21.24
CA ASN A 615 -30.76 -20.75 22.04
C ASN A 615 -30.50 -19.38 21.41
N THR A 616 -31.19 -19.07 20.32
CA THR A 616 -31.07 -17.79 19.58
C THR A 616 -31.83 -16.62 20.22
N GLU A 617 -32.77 -16.91 21.12
CA GLU A 617 -33.56 -15.90 21.82
C GLU A 617 -32.87 -15.35 23.07
N PHE A 618 -31.80 -16.04 23.53
CA PHE A 618 -31.03 -15.66 24.71
C PHE A 618 -31.95 -15.45 25.93
N LYS A 619 -32.88 -16.38 26.18
CA LYS A 619 -33.88 -16.32 27.27
C LYS A 619 -33.24 -16.52 28.66
N GLY A 620 -33.81 -15.89 29.70
CA GLY A 620 -33.38 -16.04 31.10
C GLY A 620 -32.51 -14.89 31.65
N LYS A 621 -32.36 -14.82 32.98
CA LYS A 621 -31.66 -13.72 33.69
C LYS A 621 -30.18 -13.62 33.30
N LYS A 622 -29.54 -14.76 33.04
CA LYS A 622 -28.12 -14.88 32.69
C LYS A 622 -27.73 -14.15 31.39
N PHE A 623 -28.67 -13.97 30.46
CA PHE A 623 -28.45 -13.35 29.15
C PHE A 623 -29.01 -11.92 29.03
N GLN A 624 -29.36 -11.28 30.15
CA GLN A 624 -29.94 -9.92 30.15
C GLN A 624 -29.08 -8.89 29.40
N ASN A 625 -27.75 -8.97 29.53
CA ASN A 625 -26.82 -8.06 28.86
C ASN A 625 -26.89 -8.17 27.34
N ILE A 626 -27.02 -9.40 26.82
CA ILE A 626 -27.08 -9.67 25.38
C ILE A 626 -28.41 -9.17 24.80
N ARG A 627 -29.54 -9.47 25.46
CA ARG A 627 -30.84 -8.90 25.04
C ARG A 627 -30.85 -7.37 25.09
N THR A 628 -30.22 -6.79 26.10
CA THR A 628 -30.10 -5.32 26.22
C THR A 628 -29.30 -4.74 25.06
N ALA A 629 -28.20 -5.38 24.66
CA ALA A 629 -27.42 -4.99 23.49
C ALA A 629 -28.25 -5.03 22.19
N ARG A 630 -28.95 -6.15 21.93
CA ARG A 630 -29.83 -6.30 20.75
C ARG A 630 -30.96 -5.27 20.70
N ASN A 631 -31.66 -5.09 21.82
CA ASN A 631 -32.74 -4.10 21.92
C ASN A 631 -32.25 -2.66 21.72
N ARG A 632 -31.02 -2.37 22.18
CA ARG A 632 -30.41 -1.04 22.02
C ARG A 632 -29.95 -0.81 20.59
N ALA A 633 -29.42 -1.82 19.90
CA ALA A 633 -29.03 -1.72 18.50
C ALA A 633 -30.23 -1.29 17.64
N GLY A 634 -31.39 -1.95 17.78
CA GLY A 634 -32.60 -1.55 17.07
C GLY A 634 -33.11 -0.14 17.39
N LYS A 635 -32.91 0.36 18.62
CA LYS A 635 -33.26 1.74 18.99
C LYS A 635 -32.31 2.79 18.43
N GLU A 636 -31.04 2.43 18.21
CA GLU A 636 -30.00 3.31 17.68
C GLU A 636 -29.80 3.12 16.17
N GLY A 637 -30.71 2.43 15.47
CA GLY A 637 -30.64 2.22 14.01
C GLY A 637 -29.48 1.32 13.57
N VAL A 638 -28.88 0.54 14.48
CA VAL A 638 -27.74 -0.33 14.15
C VAL A 638 -28.25 -1.68 13.66
N SER A 639 -27.91 -2.01 12.41
CA SER A 639 -28.25 -3.26 11.73
C SER A 639 -27.01 -4.11 11.44
N THR A 640 -27.21 -5.36 11.00
CA THR A 640 -26.11 -6.26 10.63
C THR A 640 -26.06 -6.56 9.13
N VAL A 641 -24.85 -6.66 8.60
CA VAL A 641 -24.56 -7.14 7.24
C VAL A 641 -23.74 -8.42 7.35
N TRP A 642 -24.24 -9.51 6.79
CA TRP A 642 -23.57 -10.81 6.73
C TRP A 642 -23.17 -11.13 5.28
N GLY A 643 -21.91 -11.48 5.05
CA GLY A 643 -21.43 -11.87 3.73
C GLY A 643 -19.92 -12.04 3.67
N SER A 644 -19.42 -12.61 2.58
CA SER A 644 -17.99 -12.70 2.28
C SER A 644 -17.38 -11.32 1.99
N TRP A 645 -16.05 -11.25 1.92
CA TRP A 645 -15.36 -10.01 1.56
C TRP A 645 -15.88 -9.39 0.27
N GLU A 646 -16.18 -10.20 -0.75
CA GLU A 646 -16.66 -9.71 -2.05
C GLU A 646 -18.11 -9.23 -1.99
N GLU A 647 -18.95 -9.88 -1.18
CA GLU A 647 -20.39 -9.60 -1.05
C GLU A 647 -20.69 -8.30 -0.29
N ILE A 648 -19.90 -7.94 0.72
CA ILE A 648 -20.13 -6.71 1.51
C ILE A 648 -19.90 -5.41 0.71
N GLY A 649 -19.31 -5.51 -0.46
CA GLY A 649 -19.10 -4.38 -1.38
C GLY A 649 -17.94 -3.44 -1.01
N PRO A 650 -17.44 -2.66 -1.98
CA PRO A 650 -16.18 -1.90 -1.85
C PRO A 650 -16.24 -0.78 -0.80
N GLU A 651 -17.42 -0.27 -0.47
CA GLU A 651 -17.58 0.78 0.53
C GLU A 651 -17.34 0.25 1.94
N LEU A 652 -18.00 -0.85 2.32
CA LEU A 652 -17.83 -1.49 3.61
C LEU A 652 -16.44 -2.11 3.75
N GLN A 653 -15.90 -2.71 2.67
CA GLN A 653 -14.51 -3.15 2.62
C GLN A 653 -13.56 -2.03 3.08
N ARG A 654 -13.66 -0.83 2.49
CA ARG A 654 -12.81 0.32 2.89
C ARG A 654 -13.00 0.69 4.37
N LYS A 655 -14.24 0.70 4.87
CA LYS A 655 -14.54 1.00 6.28
C LYS A 655 -13.90 -0.05 7.21
N VAL A 656 -13.89 -1.32 6.83
CA VAL A 656 -13.18 -2.40 7.54
C VAL A 656 -11.67 -2.19 7.51
N GLU A 657 -11.09 -1.83 6.36
CA GLU A 657 -9.65 -1.52 6.26
C GLU A 657 -9.26 -0.33 7.18
N GLU A 658 -10.09 0.71 7.22
CA GLU A 658 -9.87 1.90 8.06
C GLU A 658 -10.00 1.59 9.55
N LEU A 659 -11.01 0.81 9.94
CA LEU A 659 -11.20 0.34 11.31
C LEU A 659 -10.02 -0.55 11.75
N SER A 660 -9.57 -1.42 10.83
CA SER A 660 -8.42 -2.30 11.03
C SER A 660 -7.15 -1.49 11.33
N GLU A 661 -6.78 -0.53 10.48
CA GLU A 661 -5.59 0.29 10.72
C GLU A 661 -5.69 1.12 12.01
N ALA A 662 -6.87 1.70 12.29
CA ALA A 662 -7.07 2.47 13.52
C ALA A 662 -6.81 1.61 14.77
N TRP A 663 -7.27 0.35 14.77
CA TRP A 663 -7.00 -0.59 15.85
C TRP A 663 -5.50 -0.91 15.99
N VAL A 664 -4.78 -1.12 14.88
CA VAL A 664 -3.33 -1.42 14.90
C VAL A 664 -2.53 -0.25 15.46
N ALA A 665 -2.87 0.98 15.07
CA ALA A 665 -2.18 2.19 15.50
C ALA A 665 -2.23 2.41 17.03
N GLU A 666 -3.22 1.81 17.72
CA GLU A 666 -3.36 1.88 19.17
C GLU A 666 -2.57 0.77 19.92
N LYS A 667 -2.12 -0.29 19.24
CA LYS A 667 -1.50 -1.47 19.87
C LYS A 667 0.01 -1.35 20.07
N ALA A 668 0.51 -2.04 21.10
CA ALA A 668 1.92 -2.00 21.52
C ALA A 668 2.84 -2.93 20.71
N LEU A 669 2.29 -3.78 19.85
CA LEU A 669 3.03 -4.74 19.02
C LEU A 669 2.44 -4.78 17.60
N PRO A 670 3.23 -5.23 16.59
CA PRO A 670 2.71 -5.48 15.24
C PRO A 670 1.55 -6.48 15.24
N GLU A 671 0.78 -6.49 14.14
CA GLU A 671 -0.18 -7.57 13.91
C GLU A 671 0.53 -8.93 13.90
N MET A 672 -0.05 -9.89 14.62
CA MET A 672 0.35 -11.29 14.62
C MET A 672 -0.33 -12.02 13.46
N GLY A 673 0.29 -13.09 12.97
CA GLY A 673 -0.28 -14.00 11.97
C GLY A 673 -0.43 -15.43 12.51
N PHE A 674 -0.27 -16.43 11.64
CA PHE A 674 -0.31 -17.87 11.94
C PHE A 674 -1.69 -18.44 12.28
N THR A 675 -2.18 -18.29 13.51
CA THR A 675 -3.54 -18.67 13.94
C THR A 675 -4.35 -17.46 14.45
N LEU A 676 -3.86 -16.26 14.18
CA LEU A 676 -4.58 -15.01 14.32
C LEU A 676 -4.69 -14.32 12.96
N GLY A 677 -5.91 -14.07 12.49
CA GLY A 677 -6.18 -13.49 11.19
C GLY A 677 -5.90 -11.99 11.13
N THR A 678 -5.35 -11.55 9.99
CA THR A 678 -5.18 -10.14 9.66
C THR A 678 -6.25 -9.71 8.65
N LEU A 679 -6.14 -8.46 8.16
CA LEU A 679 -7.01 -7.96 7.10
C LEU A 679 -6.91 -8.79 5.80
N GLU A 680 -5.79 -9.46 5.58
CA GLU A 680 -5.57 -10.30 4.41
C GLU A 680 -6.34 -11.62 4.50
N GLU A 681 -6.43 -12.21 5.69
CA GLU A 681 -7.18 -13.45 5.95
C GLU A 681 -8.70 -13.24 5.81
N LEU A 682 -9.21 -12.03 6.02
CA LEU A 682 -10.62 -11.70 5.75
C LEU A 682 -11.03 -11.91 4.28
N ARG A 683 -10.07 -11.96 3.36
CA ARG A 683 -10.29 -12.14 1.92
C ARG A 683 -10.16 -13.59 1.46
N VAL A 684 -9.87 -14.50 2.38
CA VAL A 684 -9.83 -15.93 2.06
C VAL A 684 -11.25 -16.37 1.73
N GLU A 685 -11.39 -17.09 0.62
CA GLU A 685 -12.65 -17.65 0.16
C GLU A 685 -13.35 -18.43 1.28
N GLY A 686 -14.68 -18.35 1.33
CA GLY A 686 -15.51 -18.93 2.40
C GLY A 686 -15.47 -18.22 3.76
N THR A 687 -14.57 -17.25 3.98
CA THR A 687 -14.55 -16.46 5.22
C THR A 687 -15.74 -15.51 5.27
N MET A 688 -16.60 -15.67 6.27
CA MET A 688 -17.80 -14.85 6.44
C MET A 688 -17.53 -13.66 7.35
N LEU A 689 -18.10 -12.51 7.03
CA LEU A 689 -18.00 -11.29 7.81
C LEU A 689 -19.37 -10.90 8.34
N LEU A 690 -19.41 -10.46 9.60
CA LEU A 690 -20.58 -9.82 10.19
C LEU A 690 -20.20 -8.39 10.60
N LEU A 691 -20.85 -7.41 9.99
CA LEU A 691 -20.60 -5.99 10.21
C LEU A 691 -21.81 -5.36 10.90
N ALA A 692 -21.56 -4.46 11.86
CA ALA A 692 -22.61 -3.65 12.48
C ALA A 692 -22.55 -2.23 11.90
N VAL A 693 -23.64 -1.81 11.23
CA VAL A 693 -23.71 -0.56 10.46
C VAL A 693 -24.99 0.19 10.82
N ASP A 694 -24.92 1.51 11.01
CA ASP A 694 -26.10 2.36 11.22
C ASP A 694 -26.69 2.91 9.91
N ASP A 695 -27.82 3.62 10.01
CA ASP A 695 -28.54 4.22 8.90
C ASP A 695 -27.70 5.29 8.16
N GLU A 696 -26.73 5.92 8.83
CA GLU A 696 -25.75 6.83 8.24
C GLU A 696 -24.59 6.11 7.54
N GLY A 697 -24.57 4.77 7.59
CA GLY A 697 -23.53 3.91 7.01
C GLY A 697 -22.27 3.80 7.88
N THR A 698 -22.25 4.29 9.12
CA THR A 698 -21.10 4.20 10.02
C THR A 698 -20.84 2.76 10.43
N LEU A 699 -19.60 2.29 10.26
CA LEU A 699 -19.18 0.99 10.75
C LEU A 699 -18.87 1.06 12.25
N HIS A 700 -19.64 0.33 13.04
CA HIS A 700 -19.49 0.25 14.50
C HIS A 700 -18.59 -0.91 14.93
N GLY A 701 -18.56 -2.00 14.17
CA GLY A 701 -17.72 -3.16 14.46
C GLY A 701 -17.81 -4.22 13.37
N VAL A 702 -16.85 -5.13 13.39
CA VAL A 702 -16.74 -6.25 12.46
C VAL A 702 -16.22 -7.50 13.16
N THR A 703 -16.76 -8.65 12.79
CA THR A 703 -16.27 -9.98 13.15
C THR A 703 -16.09 -10.86 11.92
N SER A 704 -15.09 -11.74 11.90
CA SER A 704 -14.96 -12.80 10.88
C SER A 704 -15.24 -14.18 11.45
N TRP A 705 -15.82 -15.03 10.62
CA TRP A 705 -16.29 -16.35 10.97
C TRP A 705 -15.81 -17.34 9.91
N LEU A 706 -14.99 -18.29 10.37
CA LEU A 706 -14.39 -19.33 9.54
C LEU A 706 -15.32 -20.54 9.54
N PRO A 707 -15.72 -21.09 8.38
CA PRO A 707 -16.58 -22.26 8.34
C PRO A 707 -15.83 -23.51 8.79
N VAL A 708 -16.57 -24.42 9.43
CA VAL A 708 -16.06 -25.72 9.89
C VAL A 708 -16.92 -26.83 9.29
N TYR A 709 -16.26 -27.75 8.60
CA TYR A 709 -16.88 -28.84 7.87
C TYR A 709 -16.57 -30.19 8.49
N GLU A 710 -17.58 -31.05 8.54
CA GLU A 710 -17.46 -32.47 8.88
C GLU A 710 -18.16 -33.29 7.80
N GLN A 711 -17.43 -34.21 7.19
CA GLN A 711 -17.90 -35.06 6.10
C GLN A 711 -18.63 -34.26 5.00
N GLY A 712 -18.06 -33.12 4.63
CA GLY A 712 -18.61 -32.20 3.62
C GLY A 712 -19.81 -31.36 4.06
N HIS A 713 -20.24 -31.46 5.32
CA HIS A 713 -21.36 -30.67 5.85
C HIS A 713 -20.83 -29.52 6.73
N LEU A 714 -21.36 -28.32 6.52
CA LEU A 714 -21.07 -27.17 7.39
C LEU A 714 -21.72 -27.37 8.76
N VAL A 715 -20.90 -27.64 9.79
CA VAL A 715 -21.40 -27.94 11.15
C VAL A 715 -21.28 -26.76 12.11
N GLY A 716 -20.37 -25.81 11.84
CA GLY A 716 -20.09 -24.70 12.75
C GLY A 716 -19.30 -23.56 12.13
N PHE A 717 -19.11 -22.51 12.93
CA PHE A 717 -18.25 -21.38 12.59
C PHE A 717 -17.29 -21.04 13.73
N THR A 718 -16.04 -20.73 13.40
CA THR A 718 -15.03 -20.27 14.36
C THR A 718 -14.75 -18.78 14.18
N LEU A 719 -14.89 -18.01 15.27
CA LEU A 719 -14.50 -16.60 15.30
C LEU A 719 -12.99 -16.47 15.13
N ASP A 720 -12.55 -15.52 14.32
CA ASP A 720 -11.13 -15.22 14.14
C ASP A 720 -10.84 -13.74 14.41
N PHE A 721 -11.44 -12.87 13.61
CA PHE A 721 -11.22 -11.44 13.66
C PHE A 721 -12.34 -10.77 14.44
N MET A 722 -11.99 -9.80 15.29
CA MET A 722 -12.98 -8.99 15.99
C MET A 722 -12.45 -7.59 16.27
N ARG A 723 -13.06 -6.57 15.68
CA ARG A 723 -12.68 -5.16 15.90
C ARG A 723 -13.91 -4.29 16.12
N ARG A 724 -13.80 -3.35 17.06
CA ARG A 724 -14.84 -2.37 17.39
C ARG A 724 -14.34 -0.95 17.15
N ASN A 725 -15.23 -0.10 16.68
CA ASN A 725 -15.00 1.33 16.62
C ASN A 725 -15.11 1.90 18.05
N ALA A 726 -14.04 2.50 18.57
CA ALA A 726 -14.00 3.02 19.93
C ALA A 726 -15.05 4.13 20.19
N ARG A 727 -15.49 4.83 19.14
CA ARG A 727 -16.51 5.89 19.21
C ARG A 727 -17.90 5.43 18.74
N GLY A 728 -18.04 4.17 18.35
CA GLY A 728 -19.28 3.61 17.84
C GLY A 728 -20.22 3.10 18.92
N PHE A 729 -21.21 2.33 18.48
CA PHE A 729 -22.18 1.62 19.30
C PHE A 729 -21.47 0.79 20.39
N ARG A 730 -21.66 1.16 21.66
CA ARG A 730 -20.83 0.63 22.76
C ARG A 730 -20.90 -0.89 22.92
N PRO A 731 -22.08 -1.55 22.90
CA PRO A 731 -22.18 -3.01 23.04
C PRO A 731 -22.15 -3.74 21.69
N VAL A 732 -21.40 -3.22 20.71
CA VAL A 732 -21.34 -3.78 19.35
C VAL A 732 -20.82 -5.22 19.31
N ILE A 733 -19.87 -5.58 20.19
CA ILE A 733 -19.36 -6.95 20.24
C ILE A 733 -20.44 -7.90 20.75
N GLU A 734 -21.11 -7.55 21.84
CA GLU A 734 -22.20 -8.38 22.36
C GLU A 734 -23.33 -8.55 21.32
N PHE A 735 -23.63 -7.50 20.57
CA PHE A 735 -24.59 -7.53 19.48
C PHE A 735 -24.14 -8.44 18.32
N LEU A 736 -22.92 -8.27 17.82
CA LEU A 736 -22.39 -9.06 16.71
C LEU A 736 -22.31 -10.55 17.05
N LEU A 737 -21.81 -10.91 18.23
CA LEU A 737 -21.73 -12.34 18.63
C LEU A 737 -23.13 -12.97 18.74
N ALA A 738 -24.11 -12.23 19.24
CA ALA A 738 -25.48 -12.71 19.33
C ALA A 738 -26.13 -12.91 17.96
N GLU A 739 -25.95 -11.94 17.05
CA GLU A 739 -26.46 -12.04 15.68
C GLU A 739 -25.72 -13.14 14.89
N ALA A 740 -24.43 -13.38 15.15
CA ALA A 740 -23.70 -14.50 14.54
C ALA A 740 -24.27 -15.86 14.96
N THR A 741 -24.67 -16.04 16.22
CA THR A 741 -25.36 -17.27 16.65
C THR A 741 -26.67 -17.49 15.89
N VAL A 742 -27.42 -16.42 15.63
CA VAL A 742 -28.66 -16.48 14.82
C VAL A 742 -28.33 -16.89 13.39
N ARG A 743 -27.33 -16.26 12.75
CA ARG A 743 -26.91 -16.60 11.38
C ARG A 743 -26.39 -18.02 11.25
N ALA A 744 -25.62 -18.50 12.23
CA ALA A 744 -25.16 -19.88 12.26
C ALA A 744 -26.33 -20.87 12.34
N LYS A 745 -27.34 -20.58 13.16
CA LYS A 745 -28.55 -21.41 13.23
C LYS A 745 -29.33 -21.41 11.92
N GLU A 746 -29.47 -20.26 11.27
CA GLU A 746 -30.10 -20.14 9.93
C GLU A 746 -29.34 -20.94 8.87
N ALA A 747 -28.02 -21.04 8.98
CA ALA A 747 -27.16 -21.85 8.11
C ALA A 747 -27.18 -23.36 8.43
N GLY A 748 -27.95 -23.79 9.45
CA GLY A 748 -28.03 -25.19 9.86
C GLY A 748 -26.93 -25.66 10.82
N CYS A 749 -26.04 -24.77 11.26
CA CYS A 749 -24.97 -25.10 12.20
C CYS A 749 -25.50 -25.36 13.61
N SER A 750 -24.85 -26.29 14.32
CA SER A 750 -25.18 -26.63 15.71
C SER A 750 -24.44 -25.77 16.73
N TRP A 751 -23.26 -25.24 16.36
CA TRP A 751 -22.42 -24.46 17.26
C TRP A 751 -21.67 -23.32 16.58
N ILE A 752 -21.21 -22.35 17.38
CA ILE A 752 -20.16 -21.41 17.01
C ILE A 752 -19.06 -21.41 18.06
N SER A 753 -17.81 -21.31 17.62
CA SER A 753 -16.66 -21.09 18.49
C SER A 753 -16.36 -19.61 18.55
N LEU A 754 -16.15 -19.10 19.77
CA LEU A 754 -15.64 -17.76 20.01
C LEU A 754 -14.10 -17.72 19.96
N SER A 755 -13.43 -18.76 19.43
CA SER A 755 -11.98 -18.92 19.38
C SER A 755 -11.28 -19.19 20.71
N GLY A 756 -10.08 -19.75 20.63
CA GLY A 756 -9.20 -20.01 21.77
C GLY A 756 -8.74 -18.73 22.49
N ALA A 757 -8.73 -18.77 23.82
CA ALA A 757 -8.03 -17.80 24.65
C ALA A 757 -6.75 -18.45 25.22
N PRO A 758 -5.56 -17.93 24.90
CA PRO A 758 -4.30 -18.46 25.44
C PRO A 758 -4.32 -18.45 26.97
N LEU A 759 -3.96 -19.59 27.57
CA LEU A 759 -3.62 -19.70 28.99
C LEU A 759 -4.72 -19.21 29.96
N ALA A 760 -5.99 -19.46 29.63
CA ALA A 760 -7.04 -19.42 30.65
C ALA A 760 -6.70 -20.45 31.74
N PRO A 761 -6.82 -20.13 33.04
CA PRO A 761 -6.57 -21.10 34.10
C PRO A 761 -7.56 -22.25 33.93
N SER A 762 -7.06 -23.41 33.53
CA SER A 762 -7.87 -24.63 33.51
C SER A 762 -8.39 -24.87 34.93
N LYS A 763 -9.71 -25.00 35.07
CA LYS A 763 -10.33 -25.38 36.36
C LYS A 763 -9.92 -26.79 36.81
N GLN A 764 -9.40 -27.61 35.90
CA GLN A 764 -8.89 -28.96 36.16
C GLN A 764 -7.37 -28.99 36.44
N ALA A 765 -6.62 -27.93 36.09
CA ALA A 765 -5.21 -27.78 36.44
C ALA A 765 -5.02 -27.27 37.89
N GLY A 766 -5.82 -27.80 38.82
CA GLY A 766 -5.70 -27.54 40.25
C GLY A 766 -4.47 -28.18 40.91
N ASP A 767 -3.60 -28.87 40.15
CA ASP A 767 -2.53 -29.70 40.73
C ASP A 767 -1.21 -29.76 39.93
N SER A 768 -1.01 -28.99 38.85
CA SER A 768 0.29 -29.01 38.16
C SER A 768 1.31 -28.12 38.86
N THR A 769 2.00 -28.68 39.87
CA THR A 769 3.25 -28.15 40.47
C THR A 769 4.45 -28.13 39.51
N ASP A 770 4.22 -28.35 38.21
CA ASP A 770 5.26 -28.54 37.21
C ASP A 770 5.87 -27.20 36.75
N ALA A 771 7.19 -27.15 36.66
CA ALA A 771 7.95 -25.92 36.38
C ALA A 771 7.56 -25.28 35.03
N LEU A 772 7.13 -26.11 34.07
CA LEU A 772 6.65 -25.70 32.76
C LEU A 772 5.30 -24.96 32.83
N GLY A 773 4.38 -25.41 33.70
CA GLY A 773 3.09 -24.75 33.93
C GLY A 773 3.24 -23.35 34.53
N GLN A 774 4.21 -23.18 35.43
CA GLN A 774 4.54 -21.87 36.00
C GLN A 774 5.16 -20.92 34.96
N LEU A 775 6.04 -21.43 34.11
CA LEU A 775 6.65 -20.66 33.01
C LEU A 775 5.59 -20.18 32.01
N LEU A 776 4.61 -21.03 31.66
CA LEU A 776 3.52 -20.66 30.76
C LEU A 776 2.61 -19.61 31.37
N ASN A 777 2.26 -19.72 32.65
CA ASN A 777 1.50 -18.68 33.35
C ASN A 777 2.23 -17.33 33.35
N LEU A 778 3.55 -17.34 33.57
CA LEU A 778 4.41 -16.16 33.43
C LEU A 778 4.37 -15.57 32.01
N VAL A 779 4.43 -16.40 30.97
CA VAL A 779 4.32 -15.95 29.57
C VAL A 779 2.94 -15.35 29.28
N GLY A 780 1.86 -15.97 29.76
CA GLY A 780 0.50 -15.44 29.64
C GLY A 780 0.34 -14.07 30.29
N GLU A 781 0.89 -13.88 31.50
CA GLU A 781 0.93 -12.58 32.19
C GLU A 781 1.79 -11.53 31.47
N MET A 782 2.87 -11.95 30.79
CA MET A 782 3.71 -11.05 30.01
C MET A 782 3.00 -10.56 28.73
N ILE A 783 2.17 -11.40 28.12
CA ILE A 783 1.46 -11.09 26.86
C ILE A 783 0.14 -10.34 27.12
N GLU A 784 -0.46 -10.47 28.30
CA GLU A 784 -1.74 -9.85 28.67
C GLU A 784 -1.77 -8.31 28.48
N PRO A 785 -0.79 -7.50 28.96
CA PRO A 785 -0.79 -6.05 28.73
C PRO A 785 -0.64 -5.65 27.26
N LEU A 786 -0.12 -6.55 26.42
CA LEU A 786 0.19 -6.28 25.03
C LEU A 786 -1.01 -6.54 24.11
N TYR A 787 -1.83 -7.56 24.44
CA TYR A 787 -2.94 -8.00 23.58
C TYR A 787 -4.30 -8.13 24.29
N GLY A 788 -4.35 -8.25 25.62
CA GLY A 788 -5.59 -8.28 26.41
C GLY A 788 -6.35 -9.61 26.37
N PHE A 789 -5.70 -10.73 26.05
CA PHE A 789 -6.33 -12.04 25.85
C PHE A 789 -7.22 -12.51 27.03
N ARG A 790 -6.79 -12.28 28.29
CA ARG A 790 -7.60 -12.63 29.47
C ARG A 790 -8.86 -11.78 29.63
N SER A 791 -8.78 -10.47 29.38
CA SER A 791 -9.95 -9.58 29.37
C SER A 791 -10.95 -9.96 28.28
N LEU A 792 -10.45 -10.45 27.15
CA LEU A 792 -11.24 -10.97 26.05
C LEU A 792 -11.94 -12.28 26.44
N ALA A 793 -11.22 -13.24 27.04
CA ALA A 793 -11.79 -14.48 27.57
C ALA A 793 -12.92 -14.21 28.59
N PHE A 794 -12.69 -13.29 29.53
CA PHE A 794 -13.72 -12.91 30.50
C PHE A 794 -14.97 -12.29 29.84
N SER A 795 -14.80 -11.54 28.76
CA SER A 795 -15.94 -11.00 28.00
C SER A 795 -16.74 -12.09 27.29
N LYS A 796 -16.10 -13.19 26.84
CA LYS A 796 -16.79 -14.33 26.22
C LYS A 796 -17.66 -15.09 27.23
N ASN A 797 -17.27 -15.14 28.51
CA ASN A 797 -18.06 -15.82 29.56
C ASN A 797 -19.46 -15.24 29.77
N LYS A 798 -19.74 -14.02 29.30
CA LYS A 798 -21.11 -13.43 29.30
C LYS A 798 -22.12 -14.27 28.52
N PHE A 799 -21.64 -15.09 27.59
CA PHE A 799 -22.45 -15.96 26.74
C PHE A 799 -22.66 -17.37 27.34
N HIS A 800 -22.10 -17.65 28.52
CA HIS A 800 -22.13 -18.96 29.18
C HIS A 800 -21.70 -20.11 28.23
N PRO A 801 -20.52 -20.01 27.61
CA PRO A 801 -20.04 -21.02 26.68
C PRO A 801 -19.65 -22.32 27.38
N GLU A 802 -19.58 -23.39 26.61
CA GLU A 802 -18.86 -24.61 26.95
C GLU A 802 -17.37 -24.41 26.64
N HIS A 803 -16.49 -24.90 27.51
CA HIS A 803 -15.05 -24.73 27.36
C HIS A 803 -14.39 -26.03 26.92
N GLN A 804 -13.53 -25.96 25.91
CA GLN A 804 -12.73 -27.08 25.40
C GLN A 804 -11.24 -26.72 25.43
N GLY A 805 -10.40 -27.65 25.89
CA GLY A 805 -8.95 -27.44 25.98
C GLY A 805 -8.23 -27.67 24.65
N TRP A 806 -7.27 -26.80 24.35
CA TRP A 806 -6.34 -26.93 23.23
C TRP A 806 -4.95 -27.27 23.76
N TYR A 807 -4.29 -28.21 23.08
CA TYR A 807 -3.02 -28.78 23.51
C TYR A 807 -1.93 -28.59 22.45
N LEU A 808 -0.69 -28.55 22.92
CA LEU A 808 0.52 -28.71 22.12
C LEU A 808 1.06 -30.11 22.36
N CYS A 809 1.17 -30.93 21.32
CA CYS A 809 1.82 -32.24 21.42
C CYS A 809 3.26 -32.20 20.86
N TYR A 810 4.21 -32.74 21.63
CA TYR A 810 5.64 -32.74 21.34
C TYR A 810 6.32 -34.01 21.87
N ASN A 811 7.44 -34.44 21.26
CA ASN A 811 8.11 -35.69 21.66
C ASN A 811 9.19 -35.53 22.75
N ASP A 812 9.84 -34.36 22.84
CA ASP A 812 10.98 -34.13 23.73
C ASP A 812 10.82 -32.80 24.49
N GLU A 813 10.89 -32.85 25.82
CA GLU A 813 10.81 -31.67 26.69
C GLU A 813 11.98 -30.71 26.45
N LEU A 814 13.16 -31.23 26.09
CA LEU A 814 14.32 -30.39 25.76
C LEU A 814 14.09 -29.58 24.48
N ALA A 815 13.13 -29.96 23.65
CA ALA A 815 12.74 -29.21 22.45
C ALA A 815 11.80 -28.03 22.74
N LEU A 816 11.17 -27.97 23.92
CA LEU A 816 10.18 -26.94 24.25
C LEU A 816 10.68 -25.50 24.06
N PRO A 817 11.91 -25.12 24.43
CA PRO A 817 12.44 -23.78 24.13
C PRO A 817 12.50 -23.49 22.62
N SER A 818 12.93 -24.48 21.83
CA SER A 818 13.00 -24.38 20.36
C SER A 818 11.60 -24.33 19.73
N ILE A 819 10.65 -25.12 20.24
CA ILE A 819 9.23 -25.11 19.83
C ILE A 819 8.61 -23.76 20.16
N GLY A 820 8.82 -23.22 21.37
CA GLY A 820 8.33 -21.89 21.76
C GLY A 820 8.87 -20.79 20.86
N LEU A 821 10.16 -20.83 20.52
CA LEU A 821 10.77 -19.90 19.56
C LEU A 821 10.20 -20.09 18.14
N ALA A 822 9.97 -21.32 17.70
CA ALA A 822 9.38 -21.64 16.40
C ALA A 822 7.95 -21.09 16.29
N VAL A 823 7.09 -21.36 17.28
CA VAL A 823 5.73 -20.83 17.39
C VAL A 823 5.74 -19.29 17.42
N THR A 824 6.63 -18.69 18.21
CA THR A 824 6.79 -17.22 18.23
C THR A 824 7.15 -16.66 16.85
N GLN A 825 8.03 -17.33 16.09
CA GLN A 825 8.38 -16.95 14.73
C GLN A 825 7.27 -17.21 13.71
N CYS A 826 6.34 -18.13 13.97
CA CYS A 826 5.13 -18.30 13.18
C CYS A 826 4.20 -17.09 13.38
N TYR A 827 3.93 -16.69 14.62
CA TYR A 827 3.08 -15.52 14.92
C TYR A 827 3.72 -14.18 14.51
N LEU A 828 5.04 -14.05 14.70
CA LEU A 828 5.79 -12.80 14.55
C LEU A 828 7.06 -13.02 13.71
N PRO A 829 6.92 -13.32 12.41
CA PRO A 829 8.06 -13.68 11.55
C PRO A 829 9.10 -12.57 11.38
N GLN A 830 8.75 -11.32 11.69
CA GLN A 830 9.61 -10.14 11.52
C GLN A 830 10.21 -9.61 12.83
N MET A 831 9.85 -10.17 13.99
CA MET A 831 10.31 -9.66 15.27
C MET A 831 11.76 -10.07 15.54
N LYS A 832 12.62 -9.11 15.87
CA LYS A 832 13.98 -9.41 16.35
C LYS A 832 14.00 -9.77 17.83
N VAL A 833 15.08 -10.43 18.26
CA VAL A 833 15.41 -10.64 19.69
C VAL A 833 15.53 -9.30 20.45
N GLU A 834 15.97 -8.23 19.78
CA GLU A 834 16.05 -6.86 20.34
C GLU A 834 14.67 -6.22 20.57
N ASP A 835 13.68 -6.53 19.72
CA ASP A 835 12.30 -6.08 19.92
C ASP A 835 11.66 -6.81 21.10
N ALA A 836 11.94 -8.12 21.24
CA ALA A 836 11.54 -8.90 22.40
C ALA A 836 12.15 -8.35 23.71
N SER A 837 13.41 -7.91 23.69
CA SER A 837 14.05 -7.29 24.86
C SER A 837 13.51 -5.89 25.17
N ASN A 838 13.14 -5.10 24.15
CA ASN A 838 12.44 -3.83 24.34
C ASN A 838 11.02 -4.02 24.87
N VAL A 839 10.31 -5.06 24.43
CA VAL A 839 9.01 -5.47 24.97
C VAL A 839 9.16 -5.85 26.45
N MET A 840 10.17 -6.65 26.79
CA MET A 840 10.49 -6.96 28.19
C MET A 840 10.80 -5.69 29.00
N LYS A 841 11.65 -4.78 28.50
CA LYS A 841 11.95 -3.50 29.18
C LYS A 841 10.68 -2.67 29.40
N THR A 842 9.79 -2.64 28.41
CA THR A 842 8.51 -1.90 28.49
C THR A 842 7.58 -2.54 29.52
N TRP A 843 7.58 -3.87 29.64
CA TRP A 843 6.84 -4.60 30.66
C TRP A 843 7.38 -4.32 32.06
N TRP A 844 8.71 -4.37 32.25
CA TRP A 844 9.36 -4.03 33.52
C TRP A 844 9.03 -2.59 33.95
N ALA A 845 9.02 -1.65 33.01
CA ALA A 845 8.62 -0.27 33.26
C ALA A 845 7.11 -0.06 33.53
N SER A 846 6.25 -1.04 33.21
CA SER A 846 4.81 -1.00 33.52
C SER A 846 4.45 -1.60 34.87
N LYS A 847 5.40 -2.33 35.49
CA LYS A 847 5.28 -2.88 36.85
C LYS A 847 5.95 -2.00 37.92
N ALA A 848 6.77 -1.02 37.50
CA ALA A 848 7.30 0.05 38.34
C ALA A 848 6.35 1.25 38.30
#